data_AF-A0A085NBB9-F1
#
_entry.id   AF-A0A085NBB9-F1
#
_cell.length_a   1.000
_cell.length_b   1.000
_cell.length_c   1.000
_cell.angle_alpha   90.00
_cell.angle_beta   90.00
_cell.angle_gamma   90.00
#
_symmetry.space_group_name_H-M   'P 1'
#
loop_
_entity.id
_entity.type
_entity.pdbx_description
1 polymer ?
#
loop_
_entity_poly.entity_id
_entity_poly.type
_entity_poly.pdbx_seq_one_letter_code
_entity_poly.pdbx_strand_id
1 'polypeptide(L)'
;RQTFVWRTGCCLFFFVVRRADEVTFHRCAFVPIRIPASRSYCANVRFLVTRFKKYACSLLDSGIALICLLQYSCVASKSSLLHFMLILVFAVLCSTGWSRHPHHLFLSISDPWETHFGYFPESLRIQMLNATKDMFYHAYNSYMRYAMPKDELDPINCVGRGPDRSHPENININDVLGDYSLSLIDSVTTLALMGNASEFRRAVRLIIENVNFAKDSIVQVFEVTIRVIGALLSAHLMIVDPKRLLGDFSMPEYKDELLNLAHDLALRLLPAFQGTNTGLPYPRVSLLYGVPKDTVNLTCTAGAGTLLLEFGVLSRLVNNPTFESFAAQANRALWKSRSCTTGLLGNVIDIQTGHWVGMLSGIGAGMDSFYEYLLKAYILFGNKADLEMFSSLYESIKNYLRKGRYSCNSGSGNHPLYVNVDLSDGSFQNSWIDSLQASFSSVQVLYGDLEEAICQHALYYTIWRKYDGLPERFNWQSKSPEVAFYPLRPEFVESTYFLYLATKNPFYLHVGKEIIESIERHAKTDCGYATLHSVVDKSLEDRMESFFLSETTKYLYLHFILAYIDVCCELRKHLEFKPQLILSIPAFRFEKPDKRYAGTFYLHNRRTPVALVADISILEPFVAGKTSACSLPKPGVVPLRNAYKSERHTTCTIDQRYRLSRMAAAWTARFAITQRLHEGSSRFAGS
;
A
#
# COMPACT_ATOMS: atom_id res chain seq x y z
N ARG A 1 13.85 1.90 -73.77
CA ARG A 1 13.39 0.56 -74.19
C ARG A 1 12.89 -0.17 -72.95
N GLN A 2 11.72 -0.81 -73.06
CA GLN A 2 10.91 -1.58 -72.08
C GLN A 2 11.76 -2.56 -71.20
N THR A 3 11.38 -3.07 -70.01
CA THR A 3 10.07 -3.33 -69.34
C THR A 3 10.26 -3.73 -67.83
N PHE A 4 9.15 -3.67 -67.08
CA PHE A 4 8.78 -4.01 -65.67
C PHE A 4 9.38 -5.26 -64.96
N VAL A 5 9.40 -5.43 -63.60
CA VAL A 5 8.25 -5.68 -62.66
C VAL A 5 8.55 -5.34 -61.16
N TRP A 6 7.57 -4.64 -60.54
CA TRP A 6 7.07 -4.42 -59.14
C TRP A 6 7.88 -4.55 -57.82
N ARG A 7 7.77 -3.46 -57.03
CA ARG A 7 8.05 -3.21 -55.60
C ARG A 7 6.73 -3.17 -54.79
N THR A 8 6.81 -3.29 -53.46
CA THR A 8 6.29 -2.27 -52.51
C THR A 8 6.86 -2.43 -51.09
N GLY A 9 7.76 -1.51 -50.73
CA GLY A 9 7.88 -0.96 -49.39
C GLY A 9 7.51 0.53 -49.48
N CYS A 10 6.98 1.13 -48.41
CA CYS A 10 6.69 2.56 -48.39
C CYS A 10 6.96 3.18 -47.01
N CYS A 11 7.89 4.12 -47.03
CA CYS A 11 8.17 5.15 -46.03
C CYS A 11 6.95 6.05 -45.80
N LEU A 12 6.78 6.57 -44.58
CA LEU A 12 5.94 7.75 -44.31
C LEU A 12 6.82 8.99 -44.08
N PHE A 13 6.41 10.08 -44.72
CA PHE A 13 7.06 11.39 -44.74
C PHE A 13 6.86 12.19 -43.44
N PHE A 14 7.90 12.95 -43.07
CA PHE A 14 7.88 14.03 -42.09
C PHE A 14 7.24 15.31 -42.65
N PHE A 15 6.53 16.07 -41.81
CA PHE A 15 6.40 17.52 -41.94
C PHE A 15 6.84 18.18 -40.62
N VAL A 16 7.75 19.14 -40.73
CA VAL A 16 8.28 20.00 -39.66
C VAL A 16 7.68 21.40 -39.85
N VAL A 17 7.14 22.00 -38.78
CA VAL A 17 6.96 23.45 -38.66
C VAL A 17 7.47 23.88 -37.28
N ARG A 18 8.30 24.93 -37.24
CA ARG A 18 9.12 25.38 -36.10
C ARG A 18 8.68 26.78 -35.65
N ARG A 19 8.51 26.94 -34.31
CA ARG A 19 8.53 28.14 -33.42
C ARG A 19 7.63 29.36 -33.68
N ALA A 20 6.91 29.81 -32.64
CA ALA A 20 7.24 31.00 -31.85
C ALA A 20 6.32 31.13 -30.60
N ASP A 21 6.86 31.78 -29.58
CA ASP A 21 6.34 32.01 -28.22
C ASP A 21 5.07 32.89 -28.16
N GLU A 22 4.16 32.62 -27.21
CA GLU A 22 3.53 33.60 -26.32
C GLU A 22 2.42 32.96 -25.45
N VAL A 23 2.55 33.16 -24.14
CA VAL A 23 1.51 32.87 -23.13
C VAL A 23 0.58 34.08 -23.04
N THR A 24 -0.70 33.89 -23.31
CA THR A 24 -1.76 34.81 -22.83
C THR A 24 -2.97 34.02 -22.35
N PHE A 25 -3.21 34.06 -21.04
CA PHE A 25 -4.45 33.63 -20.40
C PHE A 25 -5.52 34.71 -20.61
N HIS A 26 -6.63 34.39 -21.29
CA HIS A 26 -7.87 35.15 -21.17
C HIS A 26 -9.09 34.25 -20.98
N ARG A 27 -9.82 34.53 -19.88
CA ARG A 27 -11.09 33.94 -19.47
C ARG A 27 -12.14 34.08 -20.57
N CYS A 28 -12.76 32.97 -21.00
CA CYS A 28 -13.95 33.04 -21.85
C CYS A 28 -15.17 33.45 -21.01
N ALA A 29 -15.60 34.71 -21.16
CA ALA A 29 -16.94 35.16 -20.83
C ALA A 29 -17.91 34.80 -21.98
N PHE A 30 -19.09 34.30 -21.64
CA PHE A 30 -20.18 34.05 -22.59
C PHE A 30 -20.74 35.38 -23.12
N VAL A 31 -20.71 35.58 -24.44
CA VAL A 31 -21.49 36.61 -25.14
C VAL A 31 -22.46 35.91 -26.10
N PRO A 32 -23.78 36.20 -26.06
CA PRO A 32 -24.74 35.57 -26.95
C PRO A 32 -24.80 36.31 -28.31
N ILE A 33 -24.51 35.60 -29.40
CA ILE A 33 -24.75 36.09 -30.76
C ILE A 33 -26.19 35.76 -31.16
N ARG A 34 -26.98 36.78 -31.51
CA ARG A 34 -28.29 36.63 -32.17
C ARG A 34 -28.10 36.32 -33.66
N ILE A 35 -28.77 35.29 -34.17
CA ILE A 35 -28.90 35.01 -35.61
C ILE A 35 -30.38 35.22 -36.01
N PRO A 36 -30.70 35.95 -37.10
CA PRO A 36 -32.07 36.15 -37.57
C PRO A 36 -32.63 34.90 -38.27
N ALA A 37 -33.95 34.78 -38.19
CA ALA A 37 -34.73 33.66 -38.71
C ALA A 37 -34.89 33.70 -40.25
N SER A 38 -34.57 32.60 -40.93
CA SER A 38 -35.32 32.17 -42.11
C SER A 38 -35.44 30.63 -42.18
N ARG A 39 -36.66 30.21 -41.89
CA ARG A 39 -37.45 29.02 -42.28
C ARG A 39 -36.80 27.71 -42.77
N SER A 40 -37.13 26.68 -41.98
CA SER A 40 -37.79 25.43 -42.41
C SER A 40 -36.93 24.27 -42.90
N TYR A 41 -36.04 23.74 -42.07
CA TYR A 41 -35.65 22.31 -42.13
C TYR A 41 -35.26 21.69 -40.77
N CYS A 42 -35.53 22.37 -39.63
CA CYS A 42 -35.07 21.96 -38.29
C CYS A 42 -36.20 21.68 -37.27
N ALA A 43 -37.42 21.40 -37.71
CA ALA A 43 -38.51 21.08 -36.78
C ALA A 43 -38.46 19.64 -36.24
N ASN A 44 -37.89 18.68 -36.99
CA ASN A 44 -37.90 17.26 -36.60
C ASN A 44 -36.73 16.83 -35.70
N VAL A 45 -35.65 17.61 -35.63
CA VAL A 45 -34.48 17.28 -34.79
C VAL A 45 -34.73 17.63 -33.30
N ARG A 46 -35.58 18.62 -33.02
CA ARG A 46 -35.92 19.00 -31.63
C ARG A 46 -36.81 17.99 -30.91
N PHE A 47 -37.52 17.12 -31.65
CA PHE A 47 -38.40 16.12 -31.04
C PHE A 47 -37.65 14.85 -30.58
N LEU A 48 -36.53 14.50 -31.22
CA LEU A 48 -35.71 13.34 -30.84
C LEU A 48 -34.84 13.58 -29.61
N VAL A 49 -34.33 14.80 -29.42
CA VAL A 49 -33.38 15.11 -28.33
C VAL A 49 -34.06 15.12 -26.94
N THR A 50 -35.37 15.40 -26.86
CA THR A 50 -36.08 15.48 -25.58
C THR A 50 -36.48 14.10 -25.02
N ARG A 51 -36.59 13.07 -25.87
CA ARG A 51 -36.98 11.71 -25.43
C ARG A 51 -35.79 10.85 -24.97
N PHE A 52 -34.57 11.19 -25.37
CA PHE A 52 -33.35 10.47 -24.97
C PHE A 52 -32.81 10.85 -23.57
N LYS A 53 -33.31 11.91 -22.94
CA LYS A 53 -32.90 12.29 -21.56
C LYS A 53 -33.41 11.35 -20.46
N LYS A 54 -34.26 10.36 -20.78
CA LYS A 54 -34.85 9.47 -19.75
C LYS A 54 -34.21 8.07 -19.68
N TYR A 55 -33.32 7.71 -20.60
CA TYR A 55 -32.63 6.42 -20.63
C TYR A 55 -31.19 6.60 -21.14
N ALA A 56 -30.26 7.01 -20.27
CA ALA A 56 -28.85 7.15 -20.62
C ALA A 56 -27.94 6.85 -19.42
N CYS A 57 -27.89 5.58 -19.05
CA CYS A 57 -26.79 4.98 -18.27
C CYS A 57 -26.50 3.60 -18.87
N SER A 58 -26.01 3.55 -20.12
CA SER A 58 -25.42 2.32 -20.70
C SER A 58 -24.80 2.45 -22.10
N LEU A 59 -24.84 3.60 -22.78
CA LEU A 59 -24.21 3.75 -24.11
C LEU A 59 -23.53 5.12 -24.23
N LEU A 60 -22.25 5.21 -23.87
CA LEU A 60 -21.50 6.46 -24.01
C LEU A 60 -20.41 6.45 -25.10
N ASP A 61 -19.98 5.29 -25.62
CA ASP A 61 -18.93 5.27 -26.65
C ASP A 61 -19.45 5.26 -28.09
N SER A 62 -20.68 4.78 -28.33
CA SER A 62 -21.24 4.68 -29.70
C SER A 62 -21.97 5.94 -30.17
N GLY A 63 -22.44 6.78 -29.23
CA GLY A 63 -23.29 7.93 -29.54
C GLY A 63 -22.53 9.18 -30.00
N ILE A 64 -21.30 9.38 -29.52
CA ILE A 64 -20.49 10.57 -29.83
C ILE A 64 -19.96 10.49 -31.27
N ALA A 65 -19.58 9.30 -31.74
CA ALA A 65 -19.12 9.09 -33.11
C ALA A 65 -20.21 9.41 -34.16
N LEU A 66 -21.47 9.07 -33.87
CA LEU A 66 -22.60 9.30 -34.79
C LEU A 66 -22.94 10.80 -34.90
N ILE A 67 -22.80 11.56 -33.81
CA ILE A 67 -23.06 13.01 -33.79
C ILE A 67 -21.95 13.77 -34.55
N CYS A 68 -20.69 13.34 -34.42
CA CYS A 68 -19.57 13.91 -35.18
C CYS A 68 -19.66 13.63 -36.70
N LEU A 69 -20.12 12.43 -37.09
CA LEU A 69 -20.34 12.07 -38.51
C LEU A 69 -21.50 12.86 -39.14
N LEU A 70 -22.56 13.13 -38.38
CA LEU A 70 -23.70 13.92 -38.86
C LEU A 70 -23.39 15.41 -39.00
N GLN A 71 -22.50 15.97 -38.17
CA GLN A 71 -22.03 17.36 -38.34
C GLN A 71 -21.09 17.53 -39.54
N TYR A 72 -20.28 16.51 -39.87
CA TYR A 72 -19.42 16.53 -41.06
C TYR A 72 -20.18 16.43 -42.39
N SER A 73 -21.42 15.94 -42.34
CA SER A 73 -22.27 15.74 -43.53
C SER A 73 -22.85 17.04 -44.11
N CYS A 74 -22.72 18.18 -43.41
CA CYS A 74 -23.22 19.47 -43.91
C CYS A 74 -22.23 20.23 -44.82
N VAL A 75 -20.99 19.73 -45.04
CA VAL A 75 -19.94 20.49 -45.75
C VAL A 75 -19.41 19.79 -47.02
N ALA A 76 -19.67 18.50 -47.24
CA ALA A 76 -19.10 17.78 -48.37
C ALA A 76 -20.04 17.72 -49.60
N SER A 77 -19.92 18.71 -50.48
CA SER A 77 -20.43 18.63 -51.85
C SER A 77 -19.57 17.64 -52.66
N LYS A 78 -20.24 16.65 -53.29
CA LYS A 78 -19.76 15.69 -54.31
C LYS A 78 -18.84 14.54 -53.85
N SER A 79 -19.44 13.41 -53.47
CA SER A 79 -18.90 12.03 -53.65
C SER A 79 -19.89 10.97 -53.11
N SER A 80 -21.02 10.79 -53.80
CA SER A 80 -22.24 10.19 -53.25
C SER A 80 -22.48 8.69 -53.56
N LEU A 81 -21.47 7.90 -53.90
CA LEU A 81 -21.67 6.45 -54.18
C LEU A 81 -20.88 5.53 -53.24
N LEU A 82 -19.63 5.86 -52.94
CA LEU A 82 -18.79 5.05 -52.04
C LEU A 82 -19.24 5.15 -50.57
N HIS A 83 -19.63 6.35 -50.14
CA HIS A 83 -20.17 6.58 -48.79
C HIS A 83 -21.52 5.89 -48.58
N PHE A 84 -22.38 5.88 -49.62
CA PHE A 84 -23.67 5.21 -49.55
C PHE A 84 -23.51 3.68 -49.48
N MET A 85 -22.56 3.12 -50.24
CA MET A 85 -22.23 1.68 -50.17
C MET A 85 -21.66 1.28 -48.81
N LEU A 86 -20.77 2.08 -48.22
CA LEU A 86 -20.21 1.80 -46.88
C LEU A 86 -21.29 1.86 -45.79
N ILE A 87 -22.22 2.82 -45.86
CA ILE A 87 -23.35 2.90 -44.93
C ILE A 87 -24.32 1.73 -45.14
N LEU A 88 -24.56 1.31 -46.38
CA LEU A 88 -25.43 0.16 -46.69
C LEU A 88 -24.83 -1.15 -46.17
N VAL A 89 -23.52 -1.36 -46.35
CA VAL A 89 -22.80 -2.52 -45.80
C VAL A 89 -22.85 -2.51 -44.27
N PHE A 90 -22.66 -1.35 -43.64
CA PHE A 90 -22.74 -1.22 -42.18
C PHE A 90 -24.16 -1.48 -41.66
N ALA A 91 -25.19 -1.05 -42.38
CA ALA A 91 -26.59 -1.27 -42.04
C ALA A 91 -27.03 -2.73 -42.22
N VAL A 92 -26.54 -3.42 -43.25
CA VAL A 92 -26.82 -4.85 -43.50
C VAL A 92 -26.09 -5.75 -42.49
N LEU A 93 -24.88 -5.37 -42.05
CA LEU A 93 -24.17 -6.04 -40.96
C LEU A 93 -24.85 -5.83 -39.60
N CYS A 94 -25.50 -4.68 -39.38
CA CYS A 94 -26.27 -4.43 -38.15
C CYS A 94 -27.66 -5.12 -38.14
N SER A 95 -28.28 -5.37 -39.29
CA SER A 95 -29.64 -5.95 -39.37
C SER A 95 -29.69 -7.48 -39.33
N THR A 96 -28.54 -8.15 -39.50
CA THR A 96 -28.44 -9.62 -39.52
C THR A 96 -28.21 -10.26 -38.14
N GLY A 97 -28.34 -9.50 -37.04
CA GLY A 97 -28.38 -10.08 -35.69
C GLY A 97 -27.08 -10.73 -35.21
N TRP A 98 -25.94 -10.42 -35.84
CA TRP A 98 -24.62 -10.87 -35.40
C TRP A 98 -24.01 -9.88 -34.39
N SER A 99 -24.60 -9.78 -33.21
CA SER A 99 -24.02 -9.03 -32.09
C SER A 99 -23.91 -9.91 -30.86
N ARG A 100 -22.95 -10.84 -30.87
CA ARG A 100 -22.46 -11.45 -29.62
C ARG A 100 -20.94 -11.53 -29.44
N HIS A 101 -20.11 -11.19 -30.43
CA HIS A 101 -18.66 -11.11 -30.21
C HIS A 101 -18.05 -9.95 -31.00
N PRO A 102 -17.13 -9.16 -30.40
CA PRO A 102 -16.35 -8.18 -31.15
C PRO A 102 -15.37 -8.96 -32.03
N HIS A 103 -15.69 -9.12 -33.31
CA HIS A 103 -14.72 -9.67 -34.25
C HIS A 103 -13.70 -8.59 -34.60
N HIS A 104 -12.47 -8.79 -34.12
CA HIS A 104 -11.30 -8.05 -34.53
C HIS A 104 -11.13 -8.19 -36.05
N LEU A 105 -11.23 -7.07 -36.77
CA LEU A 105 -11.09 -6.96 -38.22
C LEU A 105 -9.62 -7.05 -38.70
N PHE A 106 -8.70 -7.32 -37.78
CA PHE A 106 -7.31 -7.66 -38.07
C PHE A 106 -7.12 -9.14 -37.74
N LEU A 107 -6.55 -9.89 -38.69
CA LEU A 107 -6.19 -11.31 -38.59
C LEU A 107 -5.88 -11.72 -37.13
N SER A 108 -6.78 -12.52 -36.55
CA SER A 108 -6.59 -13.13 -35.24
C SER A 108 -5.39 -14.08 -35.32
N ILE A 109 -4.22 -13.57 -34.97
CA ILE A 109 -3.22 -14.41 -34.34
C ILE A 109 -3.80 -14.67 -32.96
N SER A 110 -4.46 -15.81 -32.77
CA SER A 110 -4.91 -16.24 -31.46
C SER A 110 -3.65 -16.57 -30.64
N ASP A 111 -3.13 -15.59 -29.92
CA ASP A 111 -2.08 -15.83 -28.94
C ASP A 111 -2.66 -16.74 -27.84
N PRO A 112 -2.15 -17.97 -27.65
CA PRO A 112 -2.62 -18.86 -26.60
C PRO A 112 -2.51 -18.21 -25.21
N TRP A 113 -1.54 -17.32 -25.01
CA TRP A 113 -1.35 -16.62 -23.74
C TRP A 113 -2.41 -15.54 -23.52
N GLU A 114 -2.76 -14.77 -24.54
CA GLU A 114 -3.87 -13.81 -24.47
C GLU A 114 -5.20 -14.54 -24.24
N THR A 115 -5.39 -15.69 -24.89
CA THR A 115 -6.59 -16.52 -24.70
C THR A 115 -6.70 -17.06 -23.26
N HIS A 116 -5.59 -17.46 -22.67
CA HIS A 116 -5.58 -18.03 -21.31
C HIS A 116 -5.59 -16.95 -20.21
N PHE A 117 -4.69 -15.97 -20.29
CA PHE A 117 -4.47 -14.96 -19.25
C PHE A 117 -5.27 -13.68 -19.46
N GLY A 118 -5.83 -13.43 -20.65
CA GLY A 118 -6.61 -12.23 -20.95
C GLY A 118 -8.01 -12.20 -20.35
N TYR A 119 -8.47 -13.33 -19.77
CA TYR A 119 -9.76 -13.42 -19.10
C TYR A 119 -9.66 -14.31 -17.85
N PHE A 120 -10.39 -13.93 -16.80
CA PHE A 120 -10.52 -14.73 -15.59
C PHE A 120 -12.03 -14.91 -15.26
N PRO A 121 -12.57 -16.13 -15.28
CA PRO A 121 -14.00 -16.36 -15.04
C PRO A 121 -14.45 -15.88 -13.65
N GLU A 122 -15.59 -15.22 -13.59
CA GLU A 122 -16.16 -14.73 -12.33
C GLU A 122 -16.49 -15.88 -11.35
N SER A 123 -16.96 -17.02 -11.87
CA SER A 123 -17.19 -18.23 -11.07
C SER A 123 -15.90 -18.74 -10.41
N LEU A 124 -14.79 -18.72 -11.16
CA LEU A 124 -13.48 -19.10 -10.66
C LEU A 124 -12.96 -18.08 -9.64
N ARG A 125 -13.23 -16.79 -9.83
CA ARG A 125 -12.86 -15.74 -8.87
C ARG A 125 -13.55 -15.94 -7.53
N ILE A 126 -14.86 -16.22 -7.55
CA ILE A 126 -15.63 -16.53 -6.34
C ILE A 126 -15.10 -17.81 -5.69
N GLN A 127 -14.75 -18.82 -6.48
CA GLN A 127 -14.14 -20.05 -5.96
C GLN A 127 -12.82 -19.76 -5.24
N MET A 128 -11.92 -18.95 -5.82
CA MET A 128 -10.65 -18.58 -5.20
C MET A 128 -10.83 -17.68 -3.97
N LEU A 129 -11.81 -16.78 -3.99
CA LEU A 129 -12.19 -15.99 -2.82
C LEU A 129 -12.60 -16.89 -1.65
N ASN A 130 -13.45 -17.90 -1.90
CA ASN A 130 -13.88 -18.85 -0.88
C ASN A 130 -12.73 -19.74 -0.41
N ALA A 131 -11.91 -20.25 -1.33
CA ALA A 131 -10.72 -21.03 -0.98
C ALA A 131 -9.77 -20.25 -0.06
N THR A 132 -9.61 -18.94 -0.30
CA THR A 132 -8.81 -18.08 0.58
C THR A 132 -9.43 -17.92 1.98
N LYS A 133 -10.77 -17.77 2.06
CA LYS A 133 -11.45 -17.74 3.36
C LYS A 133 -11.26 -19.05 4.11
N ASP A 134 -11.43 -20.17 3.42
CA ASP A 134 -11.27 -21.51 4.02
C ASP A 134 -9.83 -21.72 4.50
N MET A 135 -8.84 -21.27 3.73
CA MET A 135 -7.42 -21.28 4.12
C MET A 135 -7.17 -20.50 5.41
N PHE A 136 -7.67 -19.27 5.49
CA PHE A 136 -7.54 -18.45 6.69
C PHE A 136 -8.23 -19.09 7.89
N TYR A 137 -9.48 -19.57 7.76
CA TYR A 137 -10.20 -20.16 8.88
C TYR A 137 -9.63 -21.51 9.30
N HIS A 138 -9.07 -22.31 8.39
CA HIS A 138 -8.34 -23.52 8.73
C HIS A 138 -7.16 -23.21 9.66
N ALA A 139 -6.33 -22.23 9.26
CA ALA A 139 -5.17 -21.79 10.03
C ALA A 139 -5.57 -21.12 11.35
N TYR A 140 -6.46 -20.13 11.31
CA TYR A 140 -6.91 -19.36 12.46
C TYR A 140 -7.61 -20.23 13.50
N ASN A 141 -8.57 -21.07 13.09
CA ASN A 141 -9.28 -21.94 14.03
C ASN A 141 -8.35 -22.98 14.66
N SER A 142 -7.36 -23.46 13.91
CA SER A 142 -6.34 -24.37 14.45
C SER A 142 -5.46 -23.68 15.48
N TYR A 143 -5.00 -22.44 15.22
CA TYR A 143 -4.30 -21.63 16.22
C TYR A 143 -5.16 -21.44 17.47
N MET A 144 -6.43 -21.04 17.31
CA MET A 144 -7.34 -20.82 18.44
C MET A 144 -7.59 -22.09 19.26
N ARG A 145 -7.51 -23.28 18.63
CA ARG A 145 -7.74 -24.58 19.28
C ARG A 145 -6.50 -25.13 19.97
N TYR A 146 -5.34 -25.02 19.34
CA TYR A 146 -4.13 -25.76 19.72
C TYR A 146 -3.02 -24.90 20.30
N ALA A 147 -2.99 -23.61 19.94
CA ALA A 147 -1.89 -22.73 20.30
C ALA A 147 -2.26 -21.61 21.27
N MET A 148 -3.47 -21.04 21.22
CA MET A 148 -3.88 -19.97 22.15
C MET A 148 -3.66 -20.39 23.62
N PRO A 149 -2.96 -19.59 24.47
CA PRO A 149 -2.52 -18.20 24.28
C PRO A 149 -1.07 -18.01 23.77
N LYS A 150 -0.42 -19.04 23.26
CA LYS A 150 0.94 -18.97 22.71
C LYS A 150 1.00 -18.05 21.48
N ASP A 151 2.21 -17.67 21.11
CA ASP A 151 2.46 -16.67 20.07
C ASP A 151 2.21 -17.22 18.67
N GLU A 152 2.72 -18.42 18.38
CA GLU A 152 2.56 -19.08 17.07
C GLU A 152 2.07 -20.53 17.25
N LEU A 153 1.75 -21.17 16.12
CA LEU A 153 1.32 -22.57 16.04
C LEU A 153 2.37 -23.40 15.34
N ASP A 154 2.62 -24.59 15.88
CA ASP A 154 3.38 -25.66 15.25
C ASP A 154 2.35 -26.63 14.63
N PRO A 155 2.08 -26.52 13.32
CA PRO A 155 0.90 -27.08 12.67
C PRO A 155 1.02 -28.59 12.32
N ILE A 156 2.22 -29.17 12.39
CA ILE A 156 2.44 -30.62 12.23
C ILE A 156 2.14 -31.33 13.56
N ASN A 157 2.68 -30.83 14.66
CA ASN A 157 2.46 -31.42 15.98
C ASN A 157 1.19 -30.89 16.68
N CYS A 158 0.53 -29.87 16.13
CA CYS A 158 -0.67 -29.24 16.67
C CYS A 158 -0.46 -28.70 18.09
N VAL A 159 0.62 -27.94 18.30
CA VAL A 159 0.98 -27.35 19.61
C VAL A 159 1.35 -25.88 19.49
N GLY A 160 1.17 -25.12 20.56
CA GLY A 160 1.55 -23.71 20.59
C GLY A 160 3.03 -23.47 20.85
N ARG A 161 3.59 -22.46 20.18
CA ARG A 161 4.99 -22.01 20.31
C ARG A 161 5.07 -20.62 20.94
N GLY A 162 6.00 -20.46 21.88
CA GLY A 162 6.36 -19.17 22.46
C GLY A 162 7.88 -18.97 22.45
N PRO A 163 8.39 -17.96 23.18
CA PRO A 163 9.83 -17.72 23.24
C PRO A 163 10.61 -18.96 23.71
N ASP A 164 11.74 -19.21 23.06
CA ASP A 164 12.72 -20.23 23.43
C ASP A 164 13.49 -19.76 24.67
N ARG A 165 12.96 -20.13 25.84
CA ARG A 165 13.55 -19.80 27.14
C ARG A 165 14.82 -20.60 27.44
N SER A 166 15.03 -21.74 26.78
CA SER A 166 16.25 -22.55 26.93
C SER A 166 17.45 -21.95 26.21
N HIS A 167 17.21 -21.25 25.09
CA HIS A 167 18.24 -20.61 24.27
C HIS A 167 17.87 -19.13 24.04
N PRO A 168 18.12 -18.24 25.01
CA PRO A 168 17.81 -16.81 24.87
C PRO A 168 18.46 -16.15 23.63
N GLU A 169 19.59 -16.69 23.17
CA GLU A 169 20.33 -16.28 21.98
C GLU A 169 19.68 -16.70 20.65
N ASN A 170 18.61 -17.50 20.68
CA ASN A 170 17.86 -17.93 19.50
C ASN A 170 17.02 -16.79 18.94
N ILE A 171 17.69 -15.80 18.34
CA ILE A 171 17.08 -14.60 17.76
C ILE A 171 16.04 -14.92 16.68
N ASN A 172 16.19 -16.06 16.00
CA ASN A 172 15.28 -16.52 14.95
C ASN A 172 13.87 -16.88 15.46
N ILE A 173 13.74 -17.08 16.78
CA ILE A 173 12.48 -17.31 17.48
C ILE A 173 12.18 -16.12 18.40
N ASN A 174 13.13 -15.73 19.25
CA ASN A 174 12.89 -14.80 20.35
C ASN A 174 12.68 -13.35 19.91
N ASP A 175 13.12 -12.95 18.71
CA ASP A 175 12.96 -11.56 18.26
C ASP A 175 11.49 -11.13 18.13
N VAL A 176 10.59 -12.09 17.88
CA VAL A 176 9.16 -11.84 17.63
C VAL A 176 8.24 -12.50 18.65
N LEU A 177 8.67 -13.58 19.32
CA LEU A 177 7.84 -14.29 20.29
C LEU A 177 8.07 -13.72 21.70
N GLY A 178 7.11 -12.92 22.20
CA GLY A 178 7.21 -12.27 23.49
C GLY A 178 6.26 -12.80 24.58
N ASP A 179 5.54 -13.88 24.32
CA ASP A 179 4.50 -14.49 25.17
C ASP A 179 3.28 -13.57 25.38
N TYR A 180 2.76 -13.03 24.27
CA TYR A 180 1.65 -12.07 24.22
C TYR A 180 0.55 -12.43 23.21
N SER A 181 0.47 -13.70 22.79
CA SER A 181 -0.52 -14.17 21.81
C SER A 181 -0.38 -13.51 20.44
N LEU A 182 0.85 -13.47 19.91
CA LEU A 182 1.20 -12.82 18.64
C LEU A 182 0.19 -13.10 17.51
N SER A 183 -0.08 -14.37 17.14
CA SER A 183 -1.00 -14.69 16.04
C SER A 183 -2.43 -14.22 16.27
N LEU A 184 -2.91 -14.16 17.53
CA LEU A 184 -4.21 -13.56 17.84
C LEU A 184 -4.23 -12.07 17.50
N ILE A 185 -3.20 -11.33 17.95
CA ILE A 185 -3.07 -9.90 17.71
C ILE A 185 -2.93 -9.61 16.22
N ASP A 186 -2.00 -10.29 15.55
CA ASP A 186 -1.62 -10.05 14.16
C ASP A 186 -2.80 -10.33 13.19
N SER A 187 -3.55 -11.40 13.44
CA SER A 187 -4.67 -11.83 12.58
C SER A 187 -5.98 -11.06 12.77
N VAL A 188 -6.10 -10.24 13.83
CA VAL A 188 -7.38 -9.62 14.20
C VAL A 188 -7.95 -8.74 13.08
N THR A 189 -7.10 -8.03 12.35
CA THR A 189 -7.52 -7.14 11.24
C THR A 189 -8.00 -7.92 10.03
N THR A 190 -7.47 -9.13 9.80
CA THR A 190 -7.92 -10.01 8.72
C THR A 190 -9.35 -10.48 8.94
N LEU A 191 -9.76 -10.77 10.19
CA LEU A 191 -11.14 -11.11 10.53
C LEU A 191 -12.13 -10.01 10.13
N ALA A 192 -11.78 -8.76 10.40
CA ALA A 192 -12.58 -7.60 10.00
C ALA A 192 -12.66 -7.49 8.48
N LEU A 193 -11.53 -7.60 7.77
CA LEU A 193 -11.51 -7.53 6.30
C LEU A 193 -12.35 -8.65 5.64
N MET A 194 -12.38 -9.84 6.24
CA MET A 194 -13.23 -10.94 5.79
C MET A 194 -14.72 -10.80 6.17
N GLY A 195 -15.08 -9.71 6.85
CA GLY A 195 -16.46 -9.39 7.23
C GLY A 195 -16.98 -10.14 8.45
N ASN A 196 -16.12 -10.83 9.21
CA ASN A 196 -16.54 -11.59 10.38
C ASN A 196 -16.50 -10.72 11.65
N ALA A 197 -17.48 -9.82 11.74
CA ALA A 197 -17.57 -8.88 12.85
C ALA A 197 -17.78 -9.56 14.21
N SER A 198 -18.45 -10.72 14.27
CA SER A 198 -18.65 -11.47 15.51
C SER A 198 -17.34 -12.00 16.05
N GLU A 199 -16.54 -12.65 15.20
CA GLU A 199 -15.25 -13.21 15.58
C GLU A 199 -14.21 -12.12 15.84
N PHE A 200 -14.21 -11.04 15.05
CA PHE A 200 -13.40 -9.86 15.33
C PHE A 200 -13.62 -9.32 16.75
N ARG A 201 -14.87 -9.08 17.14
CA ARG A 201 -15.21 -8.61 18.50
C ARG A 201 -14.78 -9.62 19.58
N ARG A 202 -14.92 -10.91 19.31
CA ARG A 202 -14.45 -11.98 20.23
C ARG A 202 -12.93 -11.93 20.40
N ALA A 203 -12.18 -11.85 19.30
CA ALA A 203 -10.72 -11.74 19.31
C ALA A 203 -10.26 -10.48 20.05
N VAL A 204 -10.91 -9.33 19.82
CA VAL A 204 -10.62 -8.08 20.55
C VAL A 204 -10.83 -8.25 22.06
N ARG A 205 -11.92 -8.88 22.51
CA ARG A 205 -12.13 -9.17 23.94
C ARG A 205 -11.03 -10.07 24.49
N LEU A 206 -10.64 -11.13 23.77
CA LEU A 206 -9.54 -12.00 24.19
C LEU A 206 -8.21 -11.25 24.30
N ILE A 207 -7.93 -10.32 23.39
CA ILE A 207 -6.74 -9.46 23.46
C ILE A 207 -6.79 -8.62 24.74
N ILE A 208 -7.90 -7.93 24.98
CA ILE A 208 -8.09 -7.08 26.17
C ILE A 208 -7.94 -7.88 27.47
N GLU A 209 -8.44 -9.11 27.52
CA GLU A 209 -8.44 -9.95 28.72
C GLU A 209 -7.09 -10.64 28.99
N ASN A 210 -6.33 -11.01 27.94
CA ASN A 210 -5.18 -11.91 28.09
C ASN A 210 -3.82 -11.27 27.77
N VAL A 211 -3.78 -10.15 27.03
CA VAL A 211 -2.51 -9.54 26.59
C VAL A 211 -1.96 -8.57 27.64
N ASN A 212 -0.70 -8.77 28.01
CA ASN A 212 0.07 -7.88 28.88
C ASN A 212 1.54 -7.88 28.45
N PHE A 213 2.14 -6.69 28.34
CA PHE A 213 3.53 -6.54 27.91
C PHE A 213 4.53 -6.42 29.06
N ALA A 214 4.09 -6.44 30.33
CA ALA A 214 5.00 -6.61 31.47
C ALA A 214 5.49 -8.07 31.57
N LYS A 215 6.32 -8.48 30.60
CA LYS A 215 6.85 -9.84 30.45
C LYS A 215 8.38 -9.79 30.45
N ASP A 216 8.99 -10.79 31.07
CA ASP A 216 10.43 -11.01 30.96
C ASP A 216 10.74 -11.72 29.64
N SER A 217 10.69 -10.92 28.58
CA SER A 217 10.97 -11.30 27.19
C SER A 217 11.81 -10.20 26.55
N ILE A 218 12.87 -10.59 25.85
CA ILE A 218 13.67 -9.69 25.02
C ILE A 218 13.14 -9.81 23.60
N VAL A 219 12.71 -8.70 23.03
CA VAL A 219 12.09 -8.64 21.70
C VAL A 219 12.83 -7.67 20.80
N GLN A 220 12.67 -7.83 19.49
CA GLN A 220 13.20 -6.89 18.52
C GLN A 220 12.24 -5.72 18.33
N VAL A 221 12.76 -4.50 18.41
CA VAL A 221 11.96 -3.25 18.32
C VAL A 221 11.16 -3.20 17.02
N PHE A 222 11.79 -3.60 15.93
CA PHE A 222 11.20 -3.68 14.60
C PHE A 222 10.00 -4.66 14.54
N GLU A 223 10.22 -5.94 14.88
CA GLU A 223 9.21 -7.00 14.80
C GLU A 223 7.95 -6.67 15.62
N VAL A 224 8.15 -6.14 16.82
CA VAL A 224 7.03 -5.84 17.72
C VAL A 224 6.28 -4.58 17.30
N THR A 225 6.97 -3.60 16.71
CA THR A 225 6.31 -2.40 16.16
C THR A 225 5.38 -2.78 15.02
N ILE A 226 5.91 -3.52 14.03
CA ILE A 226 5.16 -3.85 12.82
C ILE A 226 4.13 -4.97 13.02
N ARG A 227 4.25 -5.86 14.00
CA ARG A 227 3.23 -6.92 14.18
C ARG A 227 2.21 -6.59 15.25
N VAL A 228 2.66 -6.01 16.36
CA VAL A 228 1.81 -5.83 17.54
C VAL A 228 1.23 -4.43 17.57
N ILE A 229 2.07 -3.38 17.56
CA ILE A 229 1.58 -1.99 17.59
C ILE A 229 0.72 -1.72 16.36
N GLY A 230 1.19 -2.10 15.18
CA GLY A 230 0.45 -1.91 13.93
C GLY A 230 -0.93 -2.58 13.90
N ALA A 231 -1.03 -3.84 14.35
CA ALA A 231 -2.30 -4.55 14.41
C ALA A 231 -3.26 -3.96 15.45
N LEU A 232 -2.77 -3.60 16.65
CA LEU A 232 -3.56 -2.98 17.70
C LEU A 232 -4.13 -1.61 17.26
N LEU A 233 -3.30 -0.77 16.64
CA LEU A 233 -3.72 0.53 16.11
C LEU A 233 -4.75 0.38 14.99
N SER A 234 -4.52 -0.57 14.07
CA SER A 234 -5.43 -0.84 12.96
C SER A 234 -6.79 -1.32 13.45
N ALA A 235 -6.81 -2.26 14.40
CA ALA A 235 -8.04 -2.76 15.00
C ALA A 235 -8.77 -1.67 15.80
N HIS A 236 -8.06 -0.86 16.57
CA HIS A 236 -8.62 0.30 17.26
C HIS A 236 -9.34 1.23 16.28
N LEU A 237 -8.68 1.60 15.18
CA LEU A 237 -9.24 2.49 14.17
C LEU A 237 -10.46 1.90 13.46
N MET A 238 -10.53 0.57 13.28
CA MET A 238 -11.73 -0.10 12.78
C MET A 238 -12.92 -0.03 13.76
N ILE A 239 -12.66 -0.15 15.06
CA ILE A 239 -13.70 -0.10 16.10
C ILE A 239 -14.29 1.31 16.22
N VAL A 240 -13.43 2.34 16.18
CA VAL A 240 -13.84 3.74 16.40
C VAL A 240 -14.20 4.49 15.13
N ASP A 241 -14.13 3.86 13.94
CA ASP A 241 -14.46 4.51 12.67
C ASP A 241 -15.94 4.93 12.62
N PRO A 242 -16.24 6.25 12.66
CA PRO A 242 -17.63 6.72 12.59
C PRO A 242 -18.26 6.48 11.21
N LYS A 243 -17.44 6.30 10.16
CA LYS A 243 -17.90 6.07 8.80
C LYS A 243 -18.17 4.60 8.51
N ARG A 244 -17.67 3.69 9.34
CA ARG A 244 -17.85 2.23 9.21
C ARG A 244 -17.50 1.74 7.81
N LEU A 245 -16.38 2.22 7.27
CA LEU A 245 -16.00 2.02 5.86
C LEU A 245 -15.86 0.53 5.49
N LEU A 246 -15.50 -0.30 6.46
CA LEU A 246 -15.31 -1.75 6.29
C LEU A 246 -16.44 -2.58 6.89
N GLY A 247 -17.50 -1.93 7.40
CA GLY A 247 -18.57 -2.57 8.16
C GLY A 247 -18.65 -2.07 9.60
N ASP A 248 -19.69 -2.52 10.31
CA ASP A 248 -19.89 -2.18 11.71
C ASP A 248 -19.11 -3.13 12.62
N PHE A 249 -17.92 -2.70 13.02
CA PHE A 249 -17.08 -3.35 14.04
C PHE A 249 -17.14 -2.64 15.39
N SER A 250 -18.05 -1.68 15.56
CA SER A 250 -18.16 -0.93 16.80
C SER A 250 -18.51 -1.86 17.98
N MET A 251 -17.98 -1.49 19.14
CA MET A 251 -18.13 -2.18 20.41
C MET A 251 -18.52 -1.14 21.46
N PRO A 252 -19.79 -1.07 21.91
CA PRO A 252 -20.23 -0.06 22.86
C PRO A 252 -19.47 -0.05 24.20
N GLU A 253 -18.94 -1.20 24.59
CA GLU A 253 -18.17 -1.39 25.82
C GLU A 253 -16.70 -0.97 25.73
N TYR A 254 -16.19 -0.72 24.52
CA TYR A 254 -14.77 -0.43 24.25
C TYR A 254 -14.38 0.97 24.70
N LYS A 255 -13.27 1.08 25.44
CA LYS A 255 -12.71 2.30 26.05
C LYS A 255 -11.24 2.49 25.66
N ASP A 256 -10.96 2.36 24.37
CA ASP A 256 -9.63 2.56 23.79
C ASP A 256 -8.56 1.58 24.31
N GLU A 257 -8.96 0.40 24.79
CA GLU A 257 -8.05 -0.58 25.40
C GLU A 257 -6.93 -1.02 24.44
N LEU A 258 -7.21 -1.21 23.15
CA LEU A 258 -6.16 -1.58 22.17
C LEU A 258 -5.18 -0.41 21.93
N LEU A 259 -5.66 0.83 21.96
CA LEU A 259 -4.79 2.02 21.86
C LEU A 259 -3.91 2.12 23.12
N ASN A 260 -4.47 1.85 24.30
CA ASN A 260 -3.72 1.83 25.55
C ASN A 260 -2.65 0.73 25.56
N LEU A 261 -2.96 -0.46 25.04
CA LEU A 261 -1.98 -1.54 24.84
C LEU A 261 -0.86 -1.14 23.86
N ALA A 262 -1.22 -0.56 22.72
CA ALA A 262 -0.24 -0.07 21.75
C ALA A 262 0.67 1.02 22.36
N HIS A 263 0.10 1.91 23.16
CA HIS A 263 0.84 2.95 23.88
C HIS A 263 1.77 2.37 24.96
N ASP A 264 1.32 1.43 25.80
CA ASP A 264 2.15 0.75 26.80
C ASP A 264 3.34 0.05 26.15
N LEU A 265 3.10 -0.67 25.05
CA LEU A 265 4.16 -1.34 24.31
C LEU A 265 5.18 -0.34 23.75
N ALA A 266 4.72 0.72 23.09
CA ALA A 266 5.60 1.76 22.56
C ALA A 266 6.46 2.42 23.65
N LEU A 267 5.90 2.65 24.85
CA LEU A 267 6.65 3.17 26.01
C LEU A 267 7.78 2.21 26.43
N ARG A 268 7.53 0.90 26.40
CA ARG A 268 8.54 -0.13 26.69
C ARG A 268 9.64 -0.22 25.62
N LEU A 269 9.37 0.24 24.40
CA LEU A 269 10.36 0.30 23.32
C LEU A 269 11.24 1.56 23.37
N LEU A 270 10.79 2.65 24.02
CA LEU A 270 11.54 3.91 24.10
C LEU A 270 12.98 3.79 24.65
N PRO A 271 13.30 2.94 25.63
CA PRO A 271 14.67 2.74 26.07
C PRO A 271 15.63 2.39 24.94
N ALA A 272 15.17 1.75 23.86
CA ALA A 272 16.01 1.42 22.71
C ALA A 272 16.59 2.66 22.00
N PHE A 273 15.97 3.83 22.13
CA PHE A 273 16.45 5.09 21.54
C PHE A 273 17.35 5.90 22.48
N GLN A 274 17.51 5.45 23.73
CA GLN A 274 18.28 6.17 24.74
C GLN A 274 19.73 5.71 24.74
N GLY A 275 20.67 6.65 24.99
CA GLY A 275 22.09 6.33 25.04
C GLY A 275 22.70 5.93 23.69
N THR A 276 22.13 6.40 22.58
CA THR A 276 22.67 6.23 21.22
C THR A 276 23.14 7.57 20.68
N ASN A 277 24.38 7.64 20.17
CA ASN A 277 24.93 8.92 19.67
C ASN A 277 24.31 9.35 18.34
N THR A 278 23.80 8.39 17.55
CA THR A 278 23.22 8.65 16.23
C THR A 278 21.71 8.93 16.28
N GLY A 279 21.03 8.55 17.36
CA GLY A 279 19.57 8.50 17.44
C GLY A 279 18.93 7.27 16.78
N LEU A 280 19.72 6.33 16.26
CA LEU A 280 19.24 5.02 15.82
C LEU A 280 18.95 4.13 17.03
N PRO A 281 17.89 3.30 17.01
CA PRO A 281 17.55 2.44 18.14
C PRO A 281 18.47 1.22 18.24
N TYR A 282 18.71 0.76 19.46
CA TYR A 282 19.15 -0.61 19.70
C TYR A 282 18.16 -1.59 19.05
N PRO A 283 18.64 -2.70 18.47
CA PRO A 283 17.75 -3.64 17.77
C PRO A 283 16.78 -4.34 18.73
N ARG A 284 17.17 -4.54 20.00
CA ARG A 284 16.43 -5.35 20.98
C ARG A 284 16.27 -4.64 22.31
N VAL A 285 15.16 -4.95 22.98
CA VAL A 285 14.80 -4.42 24.29
C VAL A 285 14.08 -5.49 25.12
N SER A 286 14.36 -5.54 26.42
CA SER A 286 13.53 -6.28 27.38
C SER A 286 12.27 -5.48 27.68
N LEU A 287 11.10 -6.12 27.55
CA LEU A 287 9.82 -5.47 27.84
C LEU A 287 9.65 -5.09 29.32
N LEU A 288 10.47 -5.66 30.22
CA LEU A 288 10.44 -5.38 31.65
C LEU A 288 11.63 -4.51 32.10
N TYR A 289 12.81 -4.76 31.56
CA TYR A 289 14.06 -4.17 32.07
C TYR A 289 14.70 -3.12 31.14
N GLY A 290 14.13 -2.85 29.97
CA GLY A 290 14.72 -1.95 28.98
C GLY A 290 15.88 -2.61 28.23
N VAL A 291 16.88 -1.84 27.80
CA VAL A 291 17.98 -2.34 26.96
C VAL A 291 18.90 -3.28 27.77
N PRO A 292 19.10 -4.55 27.35
CA PRO A 292 20.03 -5.46 28.00
C PRO A 292 21.47 -4.95 27.98
N LYS A 293 22.25 -5.19 29.04
CA LYS A 293 23.64 -4.70 29.16
C LYS A 293 24.57 -5.24 28.06
N ASP A 294 24.37 -6.51 27.67
CA ASP A 294 25.19 -7.20 26.68
C ASP A 294 24.59 -7.11 25.26
N THR A 295 23.72 -6.12 25.01
CA THR A 295 23.12 -5.91 23.69
C THR A 295 24.18 -5.49 22.67
N VAL A 296 23.90 -5.75 21.39
CA VAL A 296 24.77 -5.33 20.28
C VAL A 296 24.42 -3.91 19.82
N ASN A 297 25.45 -3.13 19.50
CA ASN A 297 25.32 -1.78 18.93
C ASN A 297 25.01 -1.79 17.42
N LEU A 298 24.64 -2.95 16.86
CA LEU A 298 24.45 -3.14 15.43
C LEU A 298 22.97 -3.29 15.12
N THR A 299 22.46 -2.46 14.21
CA THR A 299 21.10 -2.56 13.70
C THR A 299 21.11 -2.60 12.16
N CYS A 300 20.03 -3.06 11.55
CA CYS A 300 19.86 -3.01 10.11
C CYS A 300 19.04 -1.79 9.69
N THR A 301 19.11 -1.44 8.40
CA THR A 301 18.44 -0.26 7.84
C THR A 301 16.92 -0.34 8.01
N ALA A 302 16.30 -1.48 7.68
CA ALA A 302 14.89 -1.73 7.94
C ALA A 302 14.57 -1.71 9.45
N GLY A 303 15.40 -2.39 10.26
CA GLY A 303 15.19 -2.49 11.70
C GLY A 303 15.16 -1.14 12.44
N ALA A 304 15.97 -0.19 11.98
CA ALA A 304 15.97 1.18 12.52
C ALA A 304 14.96 2.12 11.83
N GLY A 305 14.60 1.84 10.58
CA GLY A 305 13.88 2.77 9.71
C GLY A 305 12.37 2.51 9.57
N THR A 306 11.89 1.35 9.97
CA THR A 306 10.51 0.89 9.74
C THR A 306 9.68 1.02 11.02
N LEU A 307 9.61 2.23 11.55
CA LEU A 307 8.86 2.56 12.78
C LEU A 307 7.91 3.76 12.60
N LEU A 308 8.11 4.54 11.54
CA LEU A 308 7.49 5.86 11.37
C LEU A 308 5.97 5.82 11.18
N LEU A 309 5.42 4.78 10.52
CA LEU A 309 3.98 4.69 10.30
C LEU A 309 3.23 4.46 11.63
N GLU A 310 3.63 3.44 12.38
CA GLU A 310 3.00 3.07 13.65
C GLU A 310 3.20 4.17 14.68
N PHE A 311 4.43 4.65 14.85
CA PHE A 311 4.75 5.68 15.84
C PHE A 311 4.11 7.02 15.45
N GLY A 312 4.02 7.33 14.16
CA GLY A 312 3.34 8.52 13.65
C GLY A 312 1.83 8.49 13.91
N VAL A 313 1.17 7.35 13.70
CA VAL A 313 -0.26 7.22 14.02
C VAL A 313 -0.49 7.24 15.52
N LEU A 314 0.29 6.48 16.29
CA LEU A 314 0.19 6.47 17.74
C LEU A 314 0.31 7.89 18.29
N SER A 315 1.35 8.63 17.89
CA SER A 315 1.58 10.02 18.32
C SER A 315 0.39 10.94 18.06
N ARG A 316 -0.29 10.79 16.91
CA ARG A 316 -1.49 11.57 16.58
C ARG A 316 -2.70 11.17 17.43
N LEU A 317 -2.88 9.88 17.68
CA LEU A 317 -4.01 9.36 18.47
C LEU A 317 -3.90 9.71 19.96
N VAL A 318 -2.69 9.59 20.54
CA VAL A 318 -2.46 9.92 21.95
C VAL A 318 -2.08 11.39 22.18
N ASN A 319 -2.00 12.19 21.12
CA ASN A 319 -1.56 13.60 21.15
C ASN A 319 -0.20 13.79 21.86
N ASN A 320 0.77 12.93 21.55
CA ASN A 320 2.12 12.96 22.09
C ASN A 320 3.15 12.76 20.96
N PRO A 321 3.93 13.78 20.57
CA PRO A 321 4.83 13.71 19.42
C PRO A 321 6.10 12.87 19.66
N THR A 322 6.30 12.36 20.88
CA THR A 322 7.53 11.66 21.28
C THR A 322 7.85 10.48 20.35
N PHE A 323 6.88 9.61 20.08
CA PHE A 323 7.09 8.41 19.26
C PHE A 323 7.45 8.77 17.82
N GLU A 324 6.62 9.59 17.15
CA GLU A 324 6.89 10.07 15.80
C GLU A 324 8.25 10.77 15.70
N SER A 325 8.61 11.59 16.69
CA SER A 325 9.89 12.30 16.71
C SER A 325 11.08 11.33 16.70
N PHE A 326 11.05 10.27 17.51
CA PHE A 326 12.10 9.26 17.55
C PHE A 326 12.21 8.50 16.23
N ALA A 327 11.09 8.03 15.67
CA ALA A 327 11.10 7.32 14.39
C ALA A 327 11.58 8.23 13.23
N ALA A 328 11.13 9.48 13.18
CA ALA A 328 11.57 10.44 12.17
C ALA A 328 13.04 10.82 12.34
N GLN A 329 13.55 10.86 13.58
CA GLN A 329 14.97 11.08 13.84
C GLN A 329 15.83 9.91 13.35
N ALA A 330 15.40 8.67 13.58
CA ALA A 330 16.08 7.48 13.07
C ALA A 330 16.14 7.49 11.53
N ASN A 331 15.04 7.80 10.84
CA ASN A 331 15.02 7.93 9.38
C ASN A 331 15.97 9.03 8.89
N ARG A 332 16.00 10.20 9.55
CA ARG A 332 16.96 11.27 9.22
C ARG A 332 18.41 10.85 9.48
N ALA A 333 18.68 10.04 10.49
CA ALA A 333 20.02 9.53 10.77
C ALA A 333 20.48 8.56 9.68
N LEU A 334 19.63 7.59 9.29
CA LEU A 334 19.89 6.71 8.16
C LEU A 334 20.12 7.51 6.87
N TRP A 335 19.23 8.45 6.55
CA TRP A 335 19.36 9.32 5.38
C TRP A 335 20.69 10.09 5.32
N LYS A 336 21.20 10.57 6.46
CA LYS A 336 22.50 11.25 6.56
C LYS A 336 23.69 10.30 6.42
N SER A 337 23.51 9.03 6.74
CA SER A 337 24.58 8.03 6.67
C SER A 337 24.82 7.46 5.26
N ARG A 338 24.05 7.88 4.24
CA ARG A 338 24.24 7.43 2.86
C ARG A 338 25.66 7.64 2.35
N SER A 339 26.08 6.77 1.44
CA SER A 339 27.34 6.90 0.71
C SER A 339 27.40 8.24 -0.04
N CYS A 340 28.47 9.02 0.18
CA CYS A 340 28.69 10.26 -0.56
C CYS A 340 28.88 10.05 -2.07
N THR A 341 29.23 8.83 -2.48
CA THR A 341 29.50 8.46 -3.88
C THR A 341 28.24 7.97 -4.59
N THR A 342 27.59 6.97 -4.00
CA THR A 342 26.47 6.26 -4.66
C THR A 342 25.10 6.75 -4.21
N GLY A 343 25.02 7.43 -3.06
CA GLY A 343 23.75 7.75 -2.41
C GLY A 343 23.05 6.56 -1.76
N LEU A 344 23.67 5.36 -1.78
CA LEU A 344 23.10 4.14 -1.21
C LEU A 344 23.32 4.01 0.31
N LEU A 345 22.55 3.11 0.92
CA LEU A 345 22.65 2.70 2.33
C LEU A 345 23.24 1.28 2.39
N GLY A 346 23.99 0.99 3.46
CA GLY A 346 24.37 -0.38 3.76
C GLY A 346 23.24 -1.16 4.44
N ASN A 347 23.49 -2.41 4.78
CA ASN A 347 22.50 -3.26 5.43
C ASN A 347 22.66 -3.32 6.96
N VAL A 348 23.86 -3.06 7.51
CA VAL A 348 24.12 -3.07 8.96
C VAL A 348 24.94 -1.84 9.37
N ILE A 349 24.44 -1.09 10.34
CA ILE A 349 25.02 0.16 10.85
C ILE A 349 25.27 0.06 12.36
N ASP A 350 26.38 0.65 12.80
CA ASP A 350 26.68 0.83 14.21
C ASP A 350 25.97 2.09 14.75
N ILE A 351 25.14 1.93 15.77
CA ILE A 351 24.28 3.00 16.31
C ILE A 351 25.05 4.04 17.14
N GLN A 352 26.29 3.77 17.52
CA GLN A 352 27.12 4.68 18.31
C GLN A 352 28.03 5.54 17.44
N THR A 353 28.46 5.00 16.31
CA THR A 353 29.40 5.69 15.40
C THR A 353 28.72 6.18 14.11
N GLY A 354 27.61 5.56 13.70
CA GLY A 354 26.95 5.81 12.43
C GLY A 354 27.69 5.22 11.23
N HIS A 355 28.69 4.36 11.46
CA HIS A 355 29.44 3.69 10.40
C HIS A 355 28.75 2.41 9.94
N TRP A 356 28.75 2.18 8.63
CA TRP A 356 28.31 0.93 8.04
C TRP A 356 29.32 -0.18 8.34
N VAL A 357 28.84 -1.25 8.97
CA VAL A 357 29.60 -2.49 9.20
C VAL A 357 29.28 -3.50 8.09
N GLY A 358 28.02 -3.52 7.66
CA GLY A 358 27.55 -4.31 6.53
C GLY A 358 27.45 -3.42 5.29
N MET A 359 28.37 -3.65 4.34
CA MET A 359 28.54 -2.80 3.16
C MET A 359 27.60 -3.17 2.00
N LEU A 360 26.90 -4.29 2.11
CA LEU A 360 25.96 -4.77 1.11
C LEU A 360 24.77 -3.80 1.02
N SER A 361 24.43 -3.43 -0.21
CA SER A 361 23.30 -2.58 -0.54
C SER A 361 22.38 -3.27 -1.55
N GLY A 362 21.09 -3.30 -1.26
CA GLY A 362 20.07 -3.96 -2.07
C GLY A 362 18.68 -3.42 -1.75
N ILE A 363 17.66 -4.08 -2.28
CA ILE A 363 16.24 -3.77 -2.02
C ILE A 363 15.49 -4.94 -1.34
N GLY A 364 16.24 -5.92 -0.84
CA GLY A 364 15.73 -7.07 -0.10
C GLY A 364 15.99 -6.96 1.40
N ALA A 365 16.23 -8.12 2.01
CA ALA A 365 16.23 -8.32 3.46
C ALA A 365 17.12 -7.30 4.21
N GLY A 366 16.52 -6.59 5.16
CA GLY A 366 17.21 -5.65 6.06
C GLY A 366 17.28 -4.22 5.56
N MET A 367 16.67 -3.91 4.41
CA MET A 367 16.69 -2.59 3.78
C MET A 367 15.35 -2.24 3.14
N ASP A 368 14.74 -3.20 2.45
CA ASP A 368 13.37 -3.19 1.90
C ASP A 368 12.40 -2.17 2.53
N SER A 369 11.92 -2.43 3.75
CA SER A 369 10.80 -1.71 4.36
C SER A 369 11.16 -0.29 4.81
N PHE A 370 12.44 0.08 4.83
CA PHE A 370 12.83 1.47 5.02
C PHE A 370 12.44 2.33 3.81
N TYR A 371 12.65 1.82 2.58
CA TYR A 371 12.25 2.52 1.36
C TYR A 371 10.73 2.64 1.29
N GLU A 372 10.04 1.55 1.60
CA GLU A 372 8.58 1.51 1.68
C GLU A 372 8.03 2.56 2.65
N TYR A 373 8.60 2.65 3.86
CA TYR A 373 8.12 3.58 4.89
C TYR A 373 8.31 5.03 4.53
N LEU A 374 9.37 5.40 3.82
CA LEU A 374 9.53 6.77 3.33
C LEU A 374 8.38 7.16 2.38
N LEU A 375 8.05 6.29 1.43
CA LEU A 375 6.97 6.53 0.49
C LEU A 375 5.59 6.50 1.18
N LYS A 376 5.32 5.48 1.99
CA LYS A 376 4.04 5.33 2.70
C LYS A 376 3.83 6.43 3.74
N ALA A 377 4.88 6.91 4.42
CA ALA A 377 4.77 8.02 5.35
C ALA A 377 4.37 9.32 4.66
N TYR A 378 4.92 9.60 3.46
CA TYR A 378 4.46 10.71 2.65
C TYR A 378 2.97 10.57 2.28
N ILE A 379 2.54 9.39 1.84
CA ILE A 379 1.15 9.19 1.42
C ILE A 379 0.19 9.32 2.62
N LEU A 380 0.58 8.81 3.79
CA LEU A 380 -0.24 8.80 4.99
C LEU A 380 -0.27 10.17 5.70
N PHE A 381 0.88 10.85 5.82
CA PHE A 381 1.02 12.06 6.63
C PHE A 381 1.22 13.34 5.81
N GLY A 382 1.50 13.24 4.51
CA GLY A 382 1.68 14.38 3.60
C GLY A 382 3.03 15.11 3.75
N ASN A 383 3.99 14.54 4.48
CA ASN A 383 5.28 15.17 4.71
C ASN A 383 6.21 15.03 3.49
N LYS A 384 6.44 16.13 2.77
CA LYS A 384 7.24 16.16 1.54
C LYS A 384 8.68 15.70 1.73
N ALA A 385 9.26 15.89 2.92
CA ALA A 385 10.62 15.45 3.19
C ALA A 385 10.78 13.93 3.04
N ASP A 386 9.75 13.15 3.39
CA ASP A 386 9.79 11.69 3.27
C ASP A 386 9.77 11.26 1.79
N LEU A 387 8.98 11.95 0.94
CA LEU A 387 8.99 11.73 -0.51
C LEU A 387 10.33 12.12 -1.14
N GLU A 388 10.90 13.26 -0.74
CA GLU A 388 12.21 13.72 -1.26
C GLU A 388 13.31 12.72 -0.93
N MET A 389 13.29 12.17 0.29
CA MET A 389 14.21 11.11 0.69
C MET A 389 14.00 9.85 -0.16
N PHE A 390 12.75 9.40 -0.33
CA PHE A 390 12.44 8.24 -1.15
C PHE A 390 12.89 8.41 -2.60
N SER A 391 12.50 9.50 -3.26
CA SER A 391 12.78 9.75 -4.68
C SER A 391 14.28 9.77 -4.98
N SER A 392 15.09 10.41 -4.13
CA SER A 392 16.55 10.42 -4.29
C SER A 392 17.18 9.03 -4.06
N LEU A 393 16.67 8.24 -3.11
CA LEU A 393 17.10 6.85 -2.94
C LEU A 393 16.69 5.98 -4.11
N TYR A 394 15.47 6.15 -4.63
CA TYR A 394 14.97 5.42 -5.79
C TYR A 394 15.82 5.69 -7.04
N GLU A 395 16.23 6.94 -7.28
CA GLU A 395 17.19 7.27 -8.34
C GLU A 395 18.51 6.53 -8.15
N SER A 396 19.03 6.49 -6.92
CA SER A 396 20.28 5.77 -6.59
C SER A 396 20.13 4.26 -6.82
N ILE A 397 19.00 3.68 -6.40
CA ILE A 397 18.63 2.28 -6.62
C ILE A 397 18.61 1.96 -8.12
N LYS A 398 17.95 2.80 -8.93
CA LYS A 398 17.87 2.64 -10.39
C LYS A 398 19.24 2.74 -11.05
N ASN A 399 20.12 3.62 -10.57
CA ASN A 399 21.44 3.81 -11.16
C ASN A 399 22.42 2.66 -10.84
N TYR A 400 22.39 2.16 -9.59
CA TYR A 400 23.41 1.24 -9.11
C TYR A 400 22.93 -0.21 -9.00
N LEU A 401 21.69 -0.45 -8.56
CA LEU A 401 21.16 -1.80 -8.31
C LEU A 401 20.51 -2.40 -9.56
N ARG A 402 19.86 -1.59 -10.40
CA ARG A 402 19.17 -2.10 -11.59
C ARG A 402 20.16 -2.51 -12.69
N LYS A 403 20.15 -3.78 -13.07
CA LYS A 403 20.96 -4.35 -14.16
C LYS A 403 20.04 -4.98 -15.22
N GLY A 404 20.62 -5.35 -16.36
CA GLY A 404 19.89 -5.91 -17.50
C GLY A 404 19.55 -4.85 -18.55
N ARG A 405 18.62 -5.17 -19.45
CA ARG A 405 18.20 -4.27 -20.53
C ARG A 405 17.57 -2.97 -19.99
N TYR A 406 17.63 -1.92 -20.80
CA TYR A 406 17.16 -0.58 -20.40
C TYR A 406 15.64 -0.54 -20.21
N SER A 407 14.86 -0.92 -21.22
CA SER A 407 13.39 -0.95 -21.14
C SER A 407 12.91 -2.32 -20.66
N CYS A 408 11.81 -2.36 -19.91
CA CYS A 408 11.26 -3.63 -19.42
C CYS A 408 10.75 -4.49 -20.58
N ASN A 409 9.89 -3.87 -21.41
CA ASN A 409 9.08 -4.57 -22.40
C ASN A 409 9.70 -4.55 -23.81
N SER A 410 10.89 -3.98 -23.99
CA SER A 410 11.53 -3.87 -25.29
C SER A 410 13.05 -3.85 -25.20
N GLY A 411 13.72 -4.05 -26.34
CA GLY A 411 15.17 -4.08 -26.45
C GLY A 411 15.77 -5.48 -26.31
N SER A 412 17.11 -5.53 -26.38
CA SER A 412 17.89 -6.77 -26.37
C SER A 412 18.72 -6.86 -25.09
N GLY A 413 18.91 -8.08 -24.57
CA GLY A 413 19.73 -8.36 -23.39
C GLY A 413 18.98 -9.06 -22.27
N ASN A 414 19.68 -9.26 -21.15
CA ASN A 414 19.14 -9.95 -19.97
C ASN A 414 17.94 -9.19 -19.39
N HIS A 415 17.00 -9.94 -18.80
CA HIS A 415 15.85 -9.38 -18.10
C HIS A 415 16.30 -8.41 -17.01
N PRO A 416 15.61 -7.26 -16.81
CA PRO A 416 15.95 -6.34 -15.74
C PRO A 416 15.82 -7.00 -14.38
N LEU A 417 16.81 -6.81 -13.52
CA LEU A 417 16.73 -7.21 -12.12
C LEU A 417 17.50 -6.24 -11.25
N TYR A 418 17.17 -6.23 -9.96
CA TYR A 418 17.87 -5.45 -8.96
C TYR A 418 18.82 -6.37 -8.22
N VAL A 419 20.12 -6.11 -8.35
CA VAL A 419 21.19 -6.90 -7.72
C VAL A 419 21.68 -6.25 -6.45
N ASN A 420 22.36 -7.03 -5.62
CA ASN A 420 23.10 -6.51 -4.48
C ASN A 420 24.47 -5.96 -4.92
N VAL A 421 24.83 -4.78 -4.41
CA VAL A 421 26.08 -4.08 -4.72
C VAL A 421 26.78 -3.60 -3.45
N ASP A 422 28.03 -3.17 -3.58
CA ASP A 422 28.74 -2.47 -2.52
C ASP A 422 28.24 -1.03 -2.42
N LEU A 423 27.91 -0.56 -1.20
CA LEU A 423 27.42 0.81 -1.01
C LEU A 423 28.44 1.88 -1.41
N SER A 424 29.75 1.59 -1.36
CA SER A 424 30.78 2.61 -1.56
C SER A 424 30.99 2.99 -3.03
N ASP A 425 30.92 2.02 -3.93
CA ASP A 425 31.20 2.21 -5.36
C ASP A 425 30.16 1.61 -6.32
N GLY A 426 29.18 0.85 -5.80
CA GLY A 426 28.15 0.20 -6.62
C GLY A 426 28.66 -1.04 -7.36
N SER A 427 29.81 -1.58 -6.99
CA SER A 427 30.34 -2.83 -7.53
C SER A 427 29.46 -4.01 -7.15
N PHE A 428 29.31 -4.96 -8.07
CA PHE A 428 28.49 -6.14 -7.86
C PHE A 428 29.03 -7.02 -6.71
N GLN A 429 28.17 -7.40 -5.76
CA GLN A 429 28.58 -8.14 -4.56
C GLN A 429 28.19 -9.62 -4.58
N ASN A 430 26.97 -9.96 -5.00
CA ASN A 430 26.51 -11.35 -5.02
C ASN A 430 25.46 -11.62 -6.10
N SER A 431 25.31 -12.90 -6.44
CA SER A 431 24.42 -13.40 -7.48
C SER A 431 23.07 -13.90 -6.98
N TRP A 432 22.70 -13.62 -5.72
CA TRP A 432 21.41 -14.01 -5.18
C TRP A 432 20.48 -12.81 -5.02
N ILE A 433 19.18 -13.08 -5.15
CA ILE A 433 18.09 -12.21 -4.74
C ILE A 433 17.29 -12.98 -3.68
N ASP A 434 16.76 -12.28 -2.69
CA ASP A 434 15.92 -12.89 -1.68
C ASP A 434 14.43 -12.78 -2.04
N SER A 435 13.61 -13.62 -1.41
CA SER A 435 12.16 -13.58 -1.63
C SER A 435 11.51 -12.30 -1.12
N LEU A 436 12.12 -11.63 -0.13
CA LEU A 436 11.59 -10.41 0.48
C LEU A 436 11.56 -9.26 -0.52
N GLN A 437 12.59 -9.17 -1.36
CA GLN A 437 12.70 -8.23 -2.46
C GLN A 437 11.53 -8.29 -3.47
N ALA A 438 10.69 -9.33 -3.44
CA ALA A 438 9.47 -9.38 -4.23
C ALA A 438 8.46 -8.28 -3.86
N SER A 439 8.50 -7.73 -2.65
CA SER A 439 7.59 -6.64 -2.21
C SER A 439 7.89 -5.32 -2.92
N PHE A 440 9.12 -5.11 -3.39
CA PHE A 440 9.52 -3.83 -3.98
C PHE A 440 8.72 -3.48 -5.25
N SER A 441 8.11 -4.46 -5.93
CA SER A 441 7.16 -4.19 -7.01
C SER A 441 5.92 -3.45 -6.52
N SER A 442 5.43 -3.69 -5.30
CA SER A 442 4.35 -2.91 -4.69
C SER A 442 4.77 -1.46 -4.45
N VAL A 443 6.00 -1.24 -3.98
CA VAL A 443 6.60 0.10 -3.78
C VAL A 443 6.69 0.86 -5.11
N GLN A 444 7.12 0.19 -6.18
CA GLN A 444 7.17 0.76 -7.53
C GLN A 444 5.79 1.13 -8.06
N VAL A 445 4.77 0.28 -7.84
CA VAL A 445 3.37 0.60 -8.18
C VAL A 445 2.90 1.85 -7.44
N LEU A 446 3.14 1.92 -6.13
CA LEU A 446 2.75 3.06 -5.30
C LEU A 446 3.43 4.37 -5.72
N TYR A 447 4.68 4.28 -6.18
CA TYR A 447 5.42 5.43 -6.71
C TYR A 447 4.99 5.84 -8.13
N GLY A 448 4.35 4.93 -8.87
CA GLY A 448 3.91 5.13 -10.25
C GLY A 448 4.87 4.60 -11.32
N ASP A 449 5.92 3.86 -10.96
CA ASP A 449 6.84 3.20 -11.89
C ASP A 449 6.33 1.80 -12.28
N LEU A 450 5.18 1.78 -12.95
CA LEU A 450 4.44 0.56 -13.25
C LEU A 450 5.19 -0.38 -14.21
N GLU A 451 5.96 0.16 -15.16
CA GLU A 451 6.72 -0.66 -16.10
C GLU A 451 7.78 -1.51 -15.38
N GLU A 452 8.46 -0.93 -14.39
CA GLU A 452 9.46 -1.64 -13.59
C GLU A 452 8.85 -2.66 -12.65
N ALA A 453 7.71 -2.30 -12.04
CA ALA A 453 6.97 -3.20 -11.17
C ALA A 453 6.57 -4.49 -11.90
N ILE A 454 6.04 -4.37 -13.12
CA ILE A 454 5.67 -5.51 -13.96
C ILE A 454 6.90 -6.37 -14.28
N CYS A 455 8.03 -5.73 -14.60
CA CYS A 455 9.26 -6.46 -14.90
C CYS A 455 9.75 -7.27 -13.71
N GLN A 456 9.92 -6.61 -12.56
CA GLN A 456 10.42 -7.26 -11.37
C GLN A 456 9.49 -8.39 -10.91
N HIS A 457 8.17 -8.19 -10.96
CA HIS A 457 7.20 -9.23 -10.64
C HIS A 457 7.32 -10.45 -11.55
N ALA A 458 7.53 -10.26 -12.86
CA ALA A 458 7.68 -11.36 -13.82
C ALA A 458 8.86 -12.29 -13.50
N LEU A 459 9.96 -11.76 -12.94
CA LEU A 459 11.08 -12.56 -12.46
C LEU A 459 10.64 -13.49 -11.32
N TYR A 460 9.99 -12.95 -10.29
CA TYR A 460 9.52 -13.75 -9.15
C TYR A 460 8.42 -14.73 -9.56
N TYR A 461 7.55 -14.36 -10.49
CA TYR A 461 6.57 -15.27 -11.06
C TYR A 461 7.23 -16.47 -11.73
N THR A 462 8.32 -16.25 -12.49
CA THR A 462 9.08 -17.34 -13.12
C THR A 462 9.69 -18.29 -12.09
N ILE A 463 10.17 -17.74 -10.97
CA ILE A 463 10.70 -18.55 -9.85
C ILE A 463 9.58 -19.35 -9.21
N TRP A 464 8.45 -18.72 -8.91
CA TRP A 464 7.27 -19.40 -8.36
C TRP A 464 6.81 -20.55 -9.26
N ARG A 465 6.71 -20.31 -10.57
CA ARG A 465 6.31 -21.33 -11.55
C ARG A 465 7.24 -22.52 -11.61
N LYS A 466 8.51 -22.35 -11.23
CA LYS A 466 9.49 -23.43 -11.20
C LYS A 466 9.45 -24.24 -9.91
N TYR A 467 9.15 -23.61 -8.77
CA TYR A 467 9.29 -24.22 -7.45
C TYR A 467 8.01 -24.23 -6.61
N ASP A 468 6.85 -23.82 -7.13
CA ASP A 468 5.57 -23.71 -6.40
C ASP A 468 5.71 -22.97 -5.05
N GLY A 469 6.58 -21.97 -5.03
CA GLY A 469 6.98 -21.21 -3.85
C GLY A 469 8.26 -20.42 -4.14
N LEU A 470 8.52 -19.35 -3.38
CA LEU A 470 9.77 -18.61 -3.52
C LEU A 470 10.81 -19.17 -2.55
N PRO A 471 11.96 -19.69 -3.03
CA PRO A 471 13.08 -19.94 -2.14
C PRO A 471 13.54 -18.62 -1.52
N GLU A 472 13.88 -18.67 -0.24
CA GLU A 472 14.36 -17.55 0.56
C GLU A 472 15.49 -16.78 -0.12
N ARG A 473 16.41 -17.50 -0.78
CA ARG A 473 17.43 -16.92 -1.67
C ARG A 473 17.52 -17.71 -2.96
N PHE A 474 17.36 -17.00 -4.08
CA PHE A 474 17.50 -17.54 -5.42
C PHE A 474 18.75 -16.97 -6.11
N ASN A 475 19.65 -17.85 -6.55
CA ASN A 475 20.79 -17.42 -7.36
C ASN A 475 20.39 -17.35 -8.83
N TRP A 476 20.41 -16.14 -9.38
CA TRP A 476 19.95 -15.87 -10.74
C TRP A 476 20.98 -16.26 -11.81
N GLN A 477 22.25 -16.47 -11.44
CA GLN A 477 23.29 -16.97 -12.35
C GLN A 477 23.20 -18.50 -12.51
N SER A 478 23.18 -19.23 -11.39
CA SER A 478 23.02 -20.70 -11.40
C SER A 478 21.59 -21.16 -11.65
N LYS A 479 20.61 -20.25 -11.52
CA LYS A 479 19.17 -20.49 -11.66
C LYS A 479 18.63 -21.54 -10.68
N SER A 480 19.19 -21.56 -9.47
CA SER A 480 18.88 -22.51 -8.39
C SER A 480 18.67 -21.80 -7.05
N PRO A 481 17.95 -22.41 -6.09
CA PRO A 481 17.90 -21.91 -4.72
C PRO A 481 19.30 -22.00 -4.08
N GLU A 482 19.73 -20.95 -3.40
CA GLU A 482 20.83 -21.01 -2.42
C GLU A 482 20.29 -21.32 -1.03
N VAL A 483 19.11 -20.79 -0.71
CA VAL A 483 18.37 -21.11 0.50
C VAL A 483 16.96 -21.50 0.06
N ALA A 484 16.65 -22.79 0.14
CA ALA A 484 15.41 -23.37 -0.43
C ALA A 484 14.17 -23.17 0.45
N PHE A 485 14.32 -22.59 1.63
CA PHE A 485 13.28 -22.35 2.62
C PHE A 485 12.16 -21.42 2.08
N TYR A 486 10.89 -21.71 2.38
CA TYR A 486 9.75 -20.82 2.10
C TYR A 486 8.77 -20.81 3.30
N PRO A 487 8.86 -19.80 4.18
CA PRO A 487 8.03 -19.66 5.38
C PRO A 487 6.69 -19.00 5.08
N LEU A 488 6.02 -19.40 3.99
CA LEU A 488 4.69 -18.91 3.63
C LEU A 488 4.61 -17.38 3.40
N ARG A 489 5.71 -16.80 2.93
CA ARG A 489 5.88 -15.36 2.89
C ARG A 489 4.89 -14.63 1.95
N PRO A 490 4.55 -13.37 2.26
CA PRO A 490 3.48 -12.63 1.61
C PRO A 490 3.91 -11.76 0.43
N GLU A 491 5.20 -11.48 0.24
CA GLU A 491 5.67 -10.36 -0.58
C GLU A 491 5.27 -10.47 -2.05
N PHE A 492 5.31 -11.70 -2.56
CA PHE A 492 4.88 -11.97 -3.92
C PHE A 492 3.37 -11.82 -4.08
N VAL A 493 2.59 -12.17 -3.06
CA VAL A 493 1.13 -11.96 -3.03
C VAL A 493 0.82 -10.47 -2.97
N GLU A 494 1.50 -9.73 -2.10
CA GLU A 494 1.37 -8.27 -1.97
C GLU A 494 1.58 -7.59 -3.32
N SER A 495 2.71 -7.85 -3.97
CA SER A 495 3.01 -7.27 -5.28
C SER A 495 2.02 -7.68 -6.37
N THR A 496 1.55 -8.94 -6.35
CA THR A 496 0.50 -9.41 -7.27
C THR A 496 -0.80 -8.63 -7.07
N TYR A 497 -1.18 -8.38 -5.81
CA TYR A 497 -2.36 -7.60 -5.45
C TYR A 497 -2.24 -6.14 -5.93
N PHE A 498 -1.13 -5.46 -5.64
CA PHE A 498 -0.93 -4.07 -6.07
C PHE A 498 -0.89 -3.91 -7.59
N LEU A 499 -0.25 -4.84 -8.30
CA LEU A 499 -0.23 -4.83 -9.76
C LEU A 499 -1.62 -5.07 -10.34
N TYR A 500 -2.42 -5.98 -9.76
CA TYR A 500 -3.81 -6.12 -10.16
C TYR A 500 -4.60 -4.84 -9.89
N LEU A 501 -4.43 -4.20 -8.73
CA LEU A 501 -5.10 -2.96 -8.39
C LEU A 501 -4.80 -1.85 -9.41
N ALA A 502 -3.54 -1.72 -9.84
CA ALA A 502 -3.10 -0.69 -10.77
C ALA A 502 -3.48 -0.97 -12.23
N THR A 503 -3.42 -2.24 -12.67
CA THR A 503 -3.56 -2.61 -14.09
C THR A 503 -4.91 -3.20 -14.45
N LYS A 504 -5.60 -3.80 -13.47
CA LYS A 504 -6.78 -4.66 -13.65
C LYS A 504 -6.55 -5.83 -14.61
N ASN A 505 -5.29 -6.19 -14.87
CA ASN A 505 -4.97 -7.26 -15.80
C ASN A 505 -5.33 -8.64 -15.19
N PRO A 506 -6.20 -9.44 -15.84
CA PRO A 506 -6.62 -10.75 -15.32
C PRO A 506 -5.46 -11.75 -15.14
N PHE A 507 -4.30 -11.53 -15.78
CA PHE A 507 -3.08 -12.29 -15.52
C PHE A 507 -2.79 -12.42 -14.02
N TYR A 508 -2.88 -11.34 -13.25
CA TYR A 508 -2.58 -11.38 -11.82
C TYR A 508 -3.58 -12.21 -11.02
N LEU A 509 -4.84 -12.32 -11.46
CA LEU A 509 -5.83 -13.24 -10.85
C LEU A 509 -5.42 -14.71 -11.04
N HIS A 510 -4.88 -15.04 -12.22
CA HIS A 510 -4.29 -16.38 -12.46
C HIS A 510 -3.09 -16.64 -11.57
N VAL A 511 -2.19 -15.66 -11.40
CA VAL A 511 -1.06 -15.77 -10.46
C VAL A 511 -1.56 -16.03 -9.03
N GLY A 512 -2.55 -15.28 -8.57
CA GLY A 512 -3.14 -15.49 -7.23
C GLY A 512 -3.75 -16.88 -7.05
N LYS A 513 -4.39 -17.44 -8.10
CA LYS A 513 -4.92 -18.81 -8.09
C LYS A 513 -3.80 -19.83 -7.97
N GLU A 514 -2.74 -19.68 -8.76
CA GLU A 514 -1.59 -20.59 -8.72
C GLU A 514 -0.88 -20.58 -7.36
N ILE A 515 -0.81 -19.41 -6.71
CA ILE A 515 -0.28 -19.29 -5.34
C ILE A 515 -1.14 -20.08 -4.35
N ILE A 516 -2.47 -19.91 -4.37
CA ILE A 516 -3.39 -20.66 -3.50
C ILE A 516 -3.21 -22.17 -3.72
N GLU A 517 -3.20 -22.61 -4.98
CA GLU A 517 -3.07 -24.03 -5.33
C GLU A 517 -1.73 -24.61 -4.87
N SER A 518 -0.66 -23.82 -4.90
CA SER A 518 0.67 -24.23 -4.42
C SER A 518 0.70 -24.40 -2.91
N ILE A 519 0.18 -23.41 -2.16
CA ILE A 519 0.13 -23.42 -0.69
C ILE A 519 -0.78 -24.55 -0.19
N GLU A 520 -1.98 -24.70 -0.75
CA GLU A 520 -2.91 -25.78 -0.38
C GLU A 520 -2.31 -27.16 -0.61
N ARG A 521 -1.54 -27.34 -1.69
CA ARG A 521 -0.95 -28.63 -2.05
C ARG A 521 0.25 -29.00 -1.19
N HIS A 522 1.10 -28.03 -0.87
CA HIS A 522 2.41 -28.32 -0.31
C HIS A 522 2.54 -27.96 1.17
N ALA A 523 1.86 -26.91 1.64
CA ALA A 523 2.04 -26.40 3.00
C ALA A 523 0.93 -26.84 3.97
N LYS A 524 -0.24 -27.23 3.47
CA LYS A 524 -1.39 -27.56 4.33
C LYS A 524 -1.12 -28.81 5.17
N THR A 525 -1.48 -28.72 6.44
CA THR A 525 -1.44 -29.82 7.43
C THR A 525 -2.81 -29.97 8.09
N ASP A 526 -2.98 -30.98 8.95
CA ASP A 526 -4.22 -31.18 9.70
C ASP A 526 -4.54 -30.04 10.67
N CYS A 527 -3.52 -29.32 11.14
CA CYS A 527 -3.66 -28.26 12.16
C CYS A 527 -3.17 -26.89 11.68
N GLY A 528 -3.10 -26.62 10.37
CA GLY A 528 -2.74 -25.31 9.83
C GLY A 528 -1.91 -25.40 8.56
N TYR A 529 -0.95 -24.49 8.40
CA TYR A 529 -0.02 -24.48 7.26
C TYR A 529 1.42 -24.42 7.76
N ALA A 530 2.21 -25.40 7.35
CA ALA A 530 3.62 -25.51 7.71
C ALA A 530 4.50 -24.77 6.71
N THR A 531 5.57 -24.17 7.21
CA THR A 531 6.70 -23.71 6.42
C THR A 531 7.23 -24.82 5.50
N LEU A 532 7.54 -24.50 4.24
CA LEU A 532 8.33 -25.40 3.40
C LEU A 532 9.80 -25.26 3.79
N HIS A 533 10.38 -26.30 4.37
CA HIS A 533 11.80 -26.34 4.65
C HIS A 533 12.63 -26.26 3.35
N SER A 534 12.13 -26.89 2.28
CA SER A 534 12.74 -26.85 0.96
C SER A 534 11.68 -26.86 -0.14
N VAL A 535 11.68 -25.82 -0.97
CA VAL A 535 10.82 -25.72 -2.17
C VAL A 535 11.19 -26.74 -3.26
N VAL A 536 12.35 -27.41 -3.13
CA VAL A 536 12.82 -28.41 -4.10
C VAL A 536 12.20 -29.77 -3.83
N ASP A 537 12.30 -30.27 -2.60
CA ASP A 537 11.79 -31.59 -2.20
C ASP A 537 10.42 -31.55 -1.51
N LYS A 538 9.91 -30.35 -1.18
CA LYS A 538 8.65 -30.09 -0.49
C LYS A 538 8.59 -30.60 0.96
N SER A 539 9.75 -30.80 1.59
CA SER A 539 9.82 -31.08 3.03
C SER A 539 9.27 -29.91 3.84
N LEU A 540 8.66 -30.24 4.99
CA LEU A 540 8.00 -29.28 5.88
C LEU A 540 8.81 -29.06 7.14
N GLU A 541 8.73 -27.84 7.65
CA GLU A 541 9.18 -27.45 8.99
C GLU A 541 7.96 -27.11 9.84
N ASP A 542 7.96 -27.56 11.09
CA ASP A 542 6.82 -27.44 11.99
C ASP A 542 6.69 -26.02 12.55
N ARG A 543 6.30 -25.06 11.71
CA ARG A 543 6.05 -23.68 12.09
C ARG A 543 5.00 -23.07 11.19
N MET A 544 4.10 -22.28 11.77
CA MET A 544 3.19 -21.39 11.05
C MET A 544 3.40 -19.97 11.56
N GLU A 545 4.02 -19.14 10.74
CA GLU A 545 4.32 -17.77 11.08
C GLU A 545 3.05 -16.91 11.20
N SER A 546 3.04 -15.98 12.16
CA SER A 546 1.87 -15.10 12.38
C SER A 546 1.45 -14.31 11.13
N PHE A 547 2.43 -13.89 10.33
CA PHE A 547 2.20 -13.12 9.11
C PHE A 547 1.46 -13.89 8.02
N PHE A 548 1.42 -15.22 8.06
CA PHE A 548 0.61 -15.98 7.09
C PHE A 548 -0.89 -15.62 7.21
N LEU A 549 -1.36 -15.46 8.46
CA LEU A 549 -2.72 -15.04 8.78
C LEU A 549 -2.95 -13.54 8.55
N SER A 550 -1.95 -12.70 8.81
CA SER A 550 -2.12 -11.25 8.72
C SER A 550 -1.74 -10.65 7.36
N GLU A 551 -1.04 -11.39 6.50
CA GLU A 551 -0.57 -10.91 5.19
C GLU A 551 -0.98 -11.81 4.05
N THR A 552 -0.43 -13.02 3.98
CA THR A 552 -0.56 -13.88 2.80
C THR A 552 -2.03 -14.13 2.48
N THR A 553 -2.80 -14.56 3.48
CA THR A 553 -4.26 -14.76 3.36
C THR A 553 -5.03 -13.45 3.21
N LYS A 554 -4.58 -12.36 3.82
CA LYS A 554 -5.20 -11.02 3.70
C LYS A 554 -5.09 -10.48 2.28
N TYR A 555 -3.89 -10.50 1.69
CA TYR A 555 -3.66 -10.03 0.33
C TYR A 555 -4.32 -10.93 -0.72
N LEU A 556 -4.29 -12.26 -0.54
CA LEU A 556 -5.07 -13.17 -1.39
C LEU A 556 -6.56 -12.83 -1.34
N TYR A 557 -7.09 -12.54 -0.15
CA TYR A 557 -8.50 -12.22 0.01
C TYR A 557 -8.87 -10.92 -0.71
N LEU A 558 -8.06 -9.88 -0.50
CA LEU A 558 -8.22 -8.57 -1.14
C LEU A 558 -8.12 -8.67 -2.66
N HIS A 559 -7.18 -9.47 -3.15
CA HIS A 559 -6.96 -9.73 -4.57
C HIS A 559 -8.21 -10.24 -5.27
N PHE A 560 -8.91 -11.21 -4.65
CA PHE A 560 -10.13 -11.76 -5.24
C PHE A 560 -11.39 -10.94 -4.92
N ILE A 561 -11.49 -10.25 -3.77
CA ILE A 561 -12.71 -9.46 -3.45
C ILE A 561 -12.76 -8.12 -4.18
N LEU A 562 -11.64 -7.41 -4.38
CA LEU A 562 -11.66 -6.09 -5.02
C LEU A 562 -11.97 -6.17 -6.52
N ALA A 563 -11.64 -7.30 -7.14
CA ALA A 563 -12.11 -7.65 -8.48
C ALA A 563 -13.66 -7.68 -8.59
N TYR A 564 -14.40 -7.88 -7.48
CA TYR A 564 -15.86 -7.76 -7.43
C TYR A 564 -16.33 -6.31 -7.24
N ILE A 565 -15.64 -5.53 -6.41
CA ILE A 565 -16.04 -4.15 -6.09
C ILE A 565 -15.95 -3.24 -7.33
N ASP A 566 -15.04 -3.51 -8.26
CA ASP A 566 -14.99 -2.77 -9.54
C ASP A 566 -16.23 -2.97 -10.42
N VAL A 567 -17.02 -4.03 -10.19
CA VAL A 567 -18.35 -4.22 -10.84
C VAL A 567 -19.41 -3.33 -10.19
N CYS A 568 -19.20 -2.88 -8.95
CA CYS A 568 -20.11 -2.03 -8.18
C CYS A 568 -19.45 -0.68 -7.82
N CYS A 569 -19.48 0.28 -8.74
CA CYS A 569 -18.86 1.62 -8.74
C CYS A 569 -18.84 2.46 -7.44
N GLU A 570 -19.55 2.11 -6.37
CA GLU A 570 -19.83 3.01 -5.24
C GLU A 570 -18.82 2.87 -4.06
N LEU A 571 -18.15 1.72 -3.94
CA LEU A 571 -17.10 1.48 -2.92
C LEU A 571 -15.68 1.95 -3.35
N ARG A 572 -15.50 2.24 -4.64
CA ARG A 572 -14.23 2.60 -5.28
C ARG A 572 -13.55 3.83 -4.67
N LYS A 573 -14.31 4.90 -4.42
CA LYS A 573 -13.76 6.17 -3.89
C LYS A 573 -13.26 6.08 -2.44
N HIS A 574 -13.72 5.09 -1.68
CA HIS A 574 -13.37 4.94 -0.27
C HIS A 574 -12.23 3.96 -0.03
N LEU A 575 -12.07 2.95 -0.90
CA LEU A 575 -10.99 1.96 -0.82
C LEU A 575 -9.71 2.37 -1.58
N GLU A 576 -9.81 3.17 -2.66
CA GLU A 576 -8.64 3.58 -3.47
C GLU A 576 -7.68 4.55 -2.74
N PHE A 577 -8.15 5.33 -1.76
CA PHE A 577 -7.38 6.46 -1.23
C PHE A 577 -6.97 6.38 0.24
N LYS A 578 -7.51 5.46 1.06
CA LYS A 578 -7.39 5.58 2.54
C LYS A 578 -7.19 4.33 3.43
N PRO A 579 -6.89 3.12 2.95
CA PRO A 579 -6.51 2.05 3.87
C PRO A 579 -5.01 1.76 3.80
N GLN A 580 -4.11 2.76 3.81
CA GLN A 580 -2.70 2.45 3.99
C GLN A 580 -2.39 2.01 5.41
N LEU A 581 -3.11 2.51 6.43
CA LEU A 581 -2.91 1.95 7.77
C LEU A 581 -3.50 0.55 7.93
N ILE A 582 -4.59 0.25 7.22
CA ILE A 582 -5.35 -1.01 7.33
C ILE A 582 -4.74 -2.13 6.47
N LEU A 583 -3.99 -1.79 5.41
CA LEU A 583 -3.40 -2.74 4.46
C LEU A 583 -1.87 -2.86 4.52
N SER A 584 -1.16 -2.06 5.31
CA SER A 584 0.32 -1.97 5.22
C SER A 584 1.10 -2.48 6.42
N ILE A 585 0.49 -3.24 7.32
CA ILE A 585 1.19 -3.67 8.53
C ILE A 585 0.86 -5.14 8.73
N PRO A 586 1.81 -6.03 8.36
CA PRO A 586 3.02 -6.39 9.10
C PRO A 586 4.28 -6.55 8.22
N ALA A 587 5.40 -7.03 8.81
CA ALA A 587 6.71 -6.95 8.17
C ALA A 587 7.72 -8.11 8.42
N PHE A 588 8.91 -7.88 7.86
CA PHE A 588 9.82 -8.80 7.19
C PHE A 588 11.10 -9.13 7.98
N ARG A 589 11.59 -10.37 7.90
CA ARG A 589 12.72 -10.92 8.68
C ARG A 589 14.12 -10.72 8.05
N PHE A 590 15.17 -10.53 8.87
CA PHE A 590 16.59 -10.31 8.46
C PHE A 590 17.56 -11.47 8.76
N GLU A 591 18.56 -11.74 7.88
CA GLU A 591 19.79 -12.52 8.18
C GLU A 591 21.07 -12.01 7.42
N LYS A 592 22.24 -12.09 8.07
CA LYS A 592 23.57 -11.47 7.77
C LYS A 592 24.25 -11.84 6.41
N PRO A 593 25.20 -11.01 5.92
CA PRO A 593 26.22 -11.39 4.92
C PRO A 593 27.67 -11.46 5.46
N ASP A 594 28.49 -12.30 4.83
CA ASP A 594 29.88 -12.64 5.17
C ASP A 594 30.92 -11.88 4.31
N LYS A 595 32.14 -11.65 4.83
CA LYS A 595 33.16 -10.71 4.30
C LYS A 595 34.15 -11.32 3.28
N ARG A 596 34.48 -10.62 2.17
CA ARG A 596 35.89 -10.40 1.67
C ARG A 596 36.08 -9.69 0.30
N TYR A 597 37.08 -8.78 0.30
CA TYR A 597 37.98 -8.25 -0.78
C TYR A 597 37.61 -7.03 -1.65
N ALA A 598 38.64 -6.21 -1.85
CA ALA A 598 38.66 -4.82 -2.33
C ALA A 598 39.46 -4.66 -3.64
N GLY A 599 39.17 -3.63 -4.46
CA GLY A 599 40.07 -3.19 -5.55
C GLY A 599 39.52 -2.23 -6.63
N THR A 600 39.48 -0.92 -6.32
CA THR A 600 39.95 0.26 -7.10
C THR A 600 39.72 0.46 -8.63
N PHE A 601 38.97 1.53 -8.97
CA PHE A 601 39.35 2.76 -9.76
C PHE A 601 38.54 3.22 -11.02
N TYR A 602 38.01 4.46 -10.90
CA TYR A 602 37.92 5.64 -11.80
C TYR A 602 36.89 5.84 -12.95
N LEU A 603 36.01 6.86 -12.72
CA LEU A 603 35.52 8.01 -13.54
C LEU A 603 34.97 7.75 -14.98
N HIS A 604 33.86 8.32 -15.47
CA HIS A 604 33.43 9.73 -15.43
C HIS A 604 32.04 9.95 -16.08
N ASN A 605 31.31 10.97 -15.60
CA ASN A 605 30.38 11.90 -16.29
C ASN A 605 28.96 11.52 -16.81
N ARG A 606 27.97 12.01 -16.03
CA ARG A 606 26.90 13.00 -16.33
C ARG A 606 26.00 12.82 -17.58
N ARG A 607 24.68 12.80 -17.38
CA ARG A 607 23.73 13.94 -17.57
C ARG A 607 22.26 13.52 -17.33
N THR A 608 21.52 14.40 -16.67
CA THR A 608 20.07 14.44 -16.35
C THR A 608 19.19 14.58 -17.61
N PRO A 609 17.88 14.22 -17.56
CA PRO A 609 16.82 15.24 -17.28
C PRO A 609 15.54 14.73 -16.56
N VAL A 610 15.01 15.50 -15.60
CA VAL A 610 13.75 16.28 -15.62
C VAL A 610 12.44 15.46 -15.65
N ALA A 611 11.77 15.38 -14.48
CA ALA A 611 10.45 14.79 -14.27
C ALA A 611 9.33 15.85 -14.32
N LEU A 612 8.18 15.46 -14.90
CA LEU A 612 6.97 16.27 -15.04
C LEU A 612 6.13 16.24 -13.76
N VAL A 613 5.75 17.43 -13.31
CA VAL A 613 4.88 17.72 -12.16
C VAL A 613 3.42 17.50 -12.55
N ALA A 614 2.66 16.74 -11.75
CA ALA A 614 1.21 16.73 -11.79
C ALA A 614 0.66 17.50 -10.57
N ASP A 615 -0.18 18.49 -10.87
CA ASP A 615 -0.78 19.48 -9.99
C ASP A 615 -1.53 18.87 -8.79
N ILE A 616 -1.16 19.27 -7.58
CA ILE A 616 -1.89 19.01 -6.34
C ILE A 616 -2.49 20.34 -5.88
N SER A 617 -3.73 20.58 -6.26
CA SER A 617 -4.56 21.60 -5.63
C SER A 617 -5.82 20.92 -5.10
N ILE A 618 -5.82 20.72 -3.78
CA ILE A 618 -6.93 20.73 -2.81
C ILE A 618 -6.38 20.04 -1.56
N LEU A 619 -5.89 20.84 -0.61
CA LEU A 619 -5.78 20.56 0.82
C LEU A 619 -5.18 21.83 1.47
N GLU A 620 -6.03 22.75 1.92
CA GLU A 620 -5.64 23.77 2.91
C GLU A 620 -6.29 23.45 4.27
N PRO A 621 -5.62 23.75 5.40
CA PRO A 621 -6.06 23.39 6.74
C PRO A 621 -6.98 24.45 7.38
N PHE A 622 -7.81 23.99 8.32
CA PHE A 622 -8.81 24.69 9.14
C PHE A 622 -8.33 25.97 9.84
N VAL A 623 -9.18 27.03 9.87
CA VAL A 623 -9.42 27.90 11.06
C VAL A 623 -10.85 28.50 11.06
N ALA A 624 -11.46 28.47 12.25
CA ALA A 624 -12.72 29.01 12.77
C ALA A 624 -13.55 30.12 12.06
N GLY A 625 -14.89 29.92 12.09
CA GLY A 625 -15.85 30.90 12.60
C GLY A 625 -16.73 31.67 11.60
N LYS A 626 -18.00 31.26 11.46
CA LYS A 626 -19.23 32.07 11.70
C LYS A 626 -20.48 31.38 11.16
N THR A 627 -21.52 31.43 12.00
CA THR A 627 -22.91 31.06 11.73
C THR A 627 -23.55 31.88 10.62
N SER A 628 -24.31 31.22 9.74
CA SER A 628 -25.51 31.79 9.12
C SER A 628 -26.54 30.68 8.89
N ALA A 629 -27.76 30.98 9.31
CA ALA A 629 -28.92 30.11 9.24
C ALA A 629 -29.45 29.99 7.80
N CYS A 630 -29.98 28.82 7.45
CA CYS A 630 -31.11 28.71 6.52
C CYS A 630 -31.89 27.43 6.78
N SER A 631 -33.20 27.62 6.83
CA SER A 631 -34.30 26.75 7.27
C SER A 631 -34.53 25.49 6.43
N LEU A 632 -34.79 24.37 7.09
CA LEU A 632 -35.45 23.18 6.52
C LEU A 632 -36.97 23.40 6.43
N PRO A 633 -37.64 23.00 5.34
CA PRO A 633 -39.10 23.02 5.26
C PRO A 633 -39.71 21.84 6.02
N LYS A 634 -40.80 22.12 6.74
CA LYS A 634 -41.66 21.16 7.45
C LYS A 634 -42.36 20.20 6.46
N PRO A 635 -42.51 18.90 6.79
CA PRO A 635 -43.42 18.02 6.08
C PRO A 635 -44.88 18.23 6.54
N GLY A 636 -45.79 18.15 5.55
CA GLY A 636 -47.22 18.33 5.71
C GLY A 636 -47.91 17.21 6.49
N VAL A 637 -48.98 17.63 7.17
CA VAL A 637 -49.95 16.84 7.93
C VAL A 637 -51.04 16.30 7.00
N VAL A 638 -51.59 15.10 7.30
CA VAL A 638 -53.04 14.73 7.28
C VAL A 638 -53.20 13.22 7.60
N PRO A 639 -54.30 12.78 8.25
CA PRO A 639 -54.18 12.15 9.57
C PRO A 639 -54.98 10.85 9.84
N LEU A 640 -54.79 10.32 11.07
CA LEU A 640 -55.70 9.60 11.99
C LEU A 640 -56.36 8.27 11.57
N ARG A 641 -56.15 7.22 12.40
CA ARG A 641 -57.21 6.57 13.23
C ARG A 641 -56.69 5.47 14.17
N ASN A 642 -57.15 5.57 15.43
CA ASN A 642 -57.52 4.53 16.42
C ASN A 642 -56.45 3.57 16.97
N ALA A 643 -56.46 3.10 18.21
CA ALA A 643 -57.13 3.40 19.48
C ALA A 643 -56.57 2.40 20.53
N TYR A 644 -56.82 2.66 21.83
CA TYR A 644 -56.65 1.80 23.03
C TYR A 644 -55.24 1.67 23.64
N LYS A 645 -55.07 1.56 24.97
CA LYS A 645 -55.68 2.12 26.20
C LYS A 645 -54.82 1.62 27.38
N SER A 646 -54.98 2.28 28.53
CA SER A 646 -54.56 1.93 29.91
C SER A 646 -53.08 2.20 30.28
N GLU A 647 -52.72 3.24 31.02
CA GLU A 647 -53.03 3.63 32.42
C GLU A 647 -52.52 2.67 33.50
N ARG A 648 -51.52 3.12 34.29
CA ARG A 648 -51.67 3.57 35.69
C ARG A 648 -50.29 3.91 36.29
N HIS A 649 -50.08 5.17 36.68
CA HIS A 649 -49.93 5.66 38.08
C HIS A 649 -48.51 5.47 38.64
N THR A 650 -47.82 6.43 39.27
CA THR A 650 -48.25 7.66 39.97
C THR A 650 -47.01 8.51 40.31
N THR A 651 -47.10 9.84 40.07
CA THR A 651 -46.72 11.01 40.94
C THR A 651 -45.34 11.06 41.64
N CYS A 652 -44.66 12.17 41.88
CA CYS A 652 -44.93 13.63 41.87
C CYS A 652 -43.55 14.30 42.16
N THR A 653 -43.02 15.20 41.33
CA THR A 653 -43.13 16.69 41.36
C THR A 653 -42.11 17.44 42.23
N ILE A 654 -41.76 18.64 41.71
CA ILE A 654 -41.29 19.89 42.37
C ILE A 654 -39.76 19.99 42.54
N ASP A 655 -39.06 21.05 42.14
CA ASP A 655 -39.41 22.33 41.47
C ASP A 655 -38.06 23.00 41.10
N GLN A 656 -37.92 23.60 39.91
CA GLN A 656 -37.87 25.07 39.66
C GLN A 656 -36.60 25.81 40.13
N ARG A 657 -36.06 26.83 39.45
CA ARG A 657 -36.35 27.55 38.18
C ARG A 657 -35.23 28.60 38.00
N TYR A 658 -34.92 28.90 36.73
CA TYR A 658 -34.73 30.25 36.14
C TYR A 658 -33.49 31.05 36.55
N ARG A 659 -32.86 31.92 35.76
CA ARG A 659 -32.98 32.51 34.40
C ARG A 659 -31.60 33.18 34.15
N LEU A 660 -30.90 32.95 33.04
CA LEU A 660 -30.91 33.73 31.78
C LEU A 660 -30.63 35.24 31.87
N SER A 661 -29.72 35.68 30.95
CA SER A 661 -29.55 37.01 30.30
C SER A 661 -28.53 37.96 30.96
N ARG A 662 -27.64 38.72 30.31
CA ARG A 662 -27.18 38.91 28.91
C ARG A 662 -26.10 40.04 28.88
N MET A 663 -25.25 40.05 27.83
CA MET A 663 -24.54 41.20 27.17
C MET A 663 -23.25 41.74 27.83
N ALA A 664 -22.05 41.66 27.20
CA ALA A 664 -21.49 42.42 26.04
C ALA A 664 -21.19 43.90 26.40
N ALA A 665 -20.06 44.58 26.11
CA ALA A 665 -18.88 44.37 25.28
C ALA A 665 -17.76 45.40 25.62
N ALA A 666 -16.53 45.18 25.10
CA ALA A 666 -15.60 46.17 24.51
C ALA A 666 -14.82 47.20 25.38
N TRP A 667 -13.46 47.14 25.32
CA TRP A 667 -12.50 48.10 24.68
C TRP A 667 -11.16 48.39 25.41
N THR A 668 -10.06 48.10 24.68
CA THR A 668 -8.75 48.82 24.51
C THR A 668 -7.74 49.12 25.64
N ALA A 669 -6.55 48.51 25.45
CA ALA A 669 -5.22 49.12 25.19
C ALA A 669 -4.30 49.70 26.31
N ARG A 670 -3.06 49.14 26.30
CA ARG A 670 -1.71 49.72 26.52
C ARG A 670 -1.44 50.62 27.74
N PHE A 671 -0.40 50.27 28.52
CA PHE A 671 0.78 51.14 28.72
C PHE A 671 1.98 50.34 29.29
N ALA A 672 3.16 50.58 28.72
CA ALA A 672 4.48 50.14 29.19
C ALA A 672 5.14 51.25 30.03
N ILE A 673 6.17 50.94 30.82
CA ILE A 673 7.39 51.76 31.06
C ILE A 673 8.41 50.98 31.92
N THR A 674 9.58 50.74 31.32
CA THR A 674 10.93 50.49 31.87
C THR A 674 11.52 51.79 32.47
N GLN A 675 12.43 51.85 33.46
CA GLN A 675 13.89 51.64 33.32
C GLN A 675 14.65 52.32 34.50
N ARG A 676 15.86 51.83 34.86
CA ARG A 676 17.15 52.53 35.22
C ARG A 676 17.92 51.83 36.36
N LEU A 677 19.09 51.17 36.11
CA LEU A 677 20.50 51.65 35.96
C LEU A 677 21.16 52.00 37.33
N HIS A 678 22.35 51.50 37.72
CA HIS A 678 23.72 51.69 37.18
C HIS A 678 24.71 50.66 37.82
N GLU A 679 25.57 49.95 37.07
CA GLU A 679 27.02 50.20 36.73
C GLU A 679 28.09 49.88 37.80
N GLY A 680 29.17 49.17 37.39
CA GLY A 680 30.51 49.34 37.98
C GLY A 680 31.51 48.16 37.94
N SER A 681 32.40 48.16 36.95
CA SER A 681 33.79 47.60 36.92
C SER A 681 34.02 46.07 36.81
N SER A 682 35.18 45.55 36.39
CA SER A 682 35.99 45.67 35.16
C SER A 682 37.16 44.67 35.28
N ARG A 683 37.39 43.85 34.22
CA ARG A 683 38.66 43.27 33.69
C ARG A 683 39.71 42.60 34.60
N PHE A 684 40.17 41.41 34.18
CA PHE A 684 41.54 40.92 33.84
C PHE A 684 41.54 39.37 33.98
N ALA A 685 41.54 38.57 32.90
CA ALA A 685 42.63 38.13 32.02
C ALA A 685 43.61 37.09 32.62
N GLY A 686 43.66 35.90 32.00
CA GLY A 686 44.90 35.18 31.69
C GLY A 686 45.26 33.93 32.51
N SER A 687 44.90 32.75 32.00
CA SER A 687 45.83 31.69 31.50
C SER A 687 45.02 30.47 31.05
#